data_AF-A0A7J7K7B1-F1
#
_entry.id   AF-A0A7J7K7B1-F1
#
_cell.length_a   1.000
_cell.length_b   1.000
_cell.length_c   1.000
_cell.angle_alpha   90.00
_cell.angle_beta   90.00
_cell.angle_gamma   90.00
#
_symmetry.space_group_name_H-M   'P 1'
#
loop_
_entity.id
_entity.type
_entity.pdbx_description
1 polymer ?
#
loop_
_entity_poly.entity_id
_entity_poly.type
_entity_poly.pdbx_seq_one_letter_code
_entity_poly.pdbx_strand_id
1 'polypeptide(L)'
;MFKAVIQHSLSSGIEKDLEENLEHMPARSSIRREHILNEKEKQFLIAVERGDMATMTSILEEAEDDPTIDINCRDPLGRTALLIAIEYENTDMMKVLLSYNVKVHDALLHAINEECVDAFEILLKHNNELKMKRRGALKSMGDVVQQILQQKKEKEVESDLFTPDITPLILAAHKDNYEIIRTLLEGGHSIVKPHSVQCGCKDCISNGAGDTLCHSRSRINAYKALASPSLICLSSQDPILTAFELSWELRKLSKLEHEFKAMYIKLSQQTSSFATELLDQTRGSAELEVILNHGGEAWAREDNEKGMTLERLRLAIRYKQKEFVAHPHCQQLLSSIWYGGLPGFRRRHITYKILMTFVVCVLAPLCSILYMLAPKTKFGRLMRQPFIKFIVHSAFYCIFLFLLILTSQRLDSNIEEDLPKEERGLPPTTVECIIVVFVIGFVWAEVKQLWELGLQEYIRDMWNLLDFTTNTLYMATITLRLISYLKVQEEIRLKLPSAYISRSDWVAHDPYLIAEALFAAANTFSTLKLVYIFTINPYLGPLQISAGRMIMDNTKWAVVSILVLFSFACGLNQLLWYYTLSNAKRCTNAHYQSKECNYKFSRYFTGLFEIMQTLYWAMFGLVDLDSITLYENHYFTEFSGRLMFGAYSYIVVIVLLNMLIAMMNNSYQIIFSQADAEWKFARSKLWLSYFEDGGTLPAPFNILPSIKTLWRLILWLKTLMLPCSKKVKQNRWLKTAKILKKKENCETRYQEVMRNLIKRYIMNKSRVKVDEGVKEDDVNEMKSEISSFRFELIEILKYNGMKIPDRDLQKKAKNLGNAMKLKRKQSYMKQWDQKGLNIDGSRDAPGSPSSMTTIDEREQVNSFGSGSSATLNSSESLTELVRLTSGQDQPTPLLHRSQSATSFGSVEHRNRGLPKTAPSFPAGNILRHFIQDKRSGLTAMNSCSANQDSNETADTVESSSKNCI
;
A
#
# COMPACT_ATOMS: atom_id res chain seq x y z
N MET A 1 54.46 26.72 -2.00
CA MET A 1 54.33 26.40 -0.56
C MET A 1 52.97 25.77 -0.22
N PHE A 2 51.83 26.46 -0.34
CA PHE A 2 50.52 25.96 0.15
C PHE A 2 50.14 24.50 -0.25
N LYS A 3 50.36 24.09 -1.52
CA LYS A 3 50.15 22.69 -1.95
C LYS A 3 50.99 21.67 -1.16
N ALA A 4 52.24 22.00 -0.82
CA ALA A 4 53.14 21.09 -0.10
C ALA A 4 52.74 20.90 1.37
N VAL A 5 52.27 21.97 2.03
CA VAL A 5 51.77 21.90 3.42
C VAL A 5 50.58 20.96 3.51
N ILE A 6 49.60 21.12 2.60
CA ILE A 6 48.41 20.26 2.54
C ILE A 6 48.82 18.80 2.30
N GLN A 7 49.69 18.54 1.33
CA GLN A 7 50.10 17.17 0.97
C GLN A 7 50.88 16.47 2.09
N HIS A 8 51.71 17.19 2.84
CA HIS A 8 52.46 16.64 3.99
C HIS A 8 51.59 16.44 5.24
N SER A 9 50.53 17.25 5.39
CA SER A 9 49.53 17.06 6.46
C SER A 9 48.56 15.90 6.19
N LEU A 10 48.23 15.60 4.93
CA LEU A 10 47.38 14.45 4.62
C LEU A 10 48.09 13.11 4.83
N SER A 11 49.35 12.93 4.38
CA SER A 11 50.02 11.63 4.56
C SER A 11 50.26 11.31 6.03
N SER A 12 50.79 12.28 6.79
CA SER A 12 51.16 12.07 8.21
C SER A 12 49.96 11.95 9.17
N GLY A 13 48.77 12.40 8.77
CA GLY A 13 47.51 12.06 9.42
C GLY A 13 47.05 10.65 9.04
N ILE A 14 46.93 10.38 7.74
CA ILE A 14 46.37 9.11 7.23
C ILE A 14 47.19 7.90 7.65
N GLU A 15 48.53 7.97 7.71
CA GLU A 15 49.35 6.83 8.15
C GLU A 15 49.17 6.52 9.64
N LYS A 16 49.07 7.54 10.50
CA LYS A 16 48.80 7.34 11.95
C LYS A 16 47.38 6.87 12.22
N ASP A 17 46.41 7.46 11.53
CA ASP A 17 45.02 7.02 11.59
C ASP A 17 44.90 5.57 11.06
N LEU A 18 45.72 5.13 10.11
CA LEU A 18 45.75 3.73 9.67
C LEU A 18 46.32 2.80 10.73
N GLU A 19 47.47 3.13 11.34
CA GLU A 19 48.09 2.29 12.37
C GLU A 19 47.20 2.17 13.62
N GLU A 20 46.61 3.26 14.11
CA GLU A 20 45.76 3.26 15.31
C GLU A 20 44.39 2.59 15.05
N ASN A 21 43.87 2.60 13.81
CA ASN A 21 42.67 1.84 13.44
C ASN A 21 42.95 0.37 13.05
N LEU A 22 44.20 -0.02 12.71
CA LEU A 22 44.53 -1.42 12.42
C LEU A 22 44.41 -2.31 13.67
N GLU A 23 44.69 -1.77 14.87
CA GLU A 23 44.47 -2.48 16.14
C GLU A 23 42.97 -2.60 16.53
N HIS A 24 42.06 -1.92 15.82
CA HIS A 24 40.63 -1.90 16.12
C HIS A 24 39.74 -2.57 15.07
N MET A 25 40.30 -3.28 14.09
CA MET A 25 39.51 -4.23 13.29
C MET A 25 39.11 -5.44 14.16
N PRO A 26 37.82 -5.72 14.40
CA PRO A 26 37.42 -7.01 14.95
C PRO A 26 37.88 -8.10 13.97
N ALA A 27 38.60 -9.10 14.49
CA ALA A 27 39.27 -10.09 13.65
C ALA A 27 38.26 -10.79 12.73
N ARG A 28 38.55 -10.82 11.43
CA ARG A 28 37.74 -11.56 10.43
C ARG A 28 37.39 -12.93 10.97
N SER A 29 36.09 -13.23 10.98
CA SER A 29 35.49 -14.48 11.44
C SER A 29 36.38 -15.68 11.18
N SER A 30 37.11 -16.12 12.21
CA SER A 30 37.97 -17.29 12.08
C SER A 30 37.08 -18.48 11.75
N ILE A 31 37.34 -19.17 10.63
CA ILE A 31 36.64 -20.40 10.29
C ILE A 31 37.01 -21.40 11.38
N ARG A 32 36.14 -21.55 12.40
CA ARG A 32 36.34 -22.46 13.51
C ARG A 32 36.54 -23.85 12.92
N ARG A 33 37.73 -24.43 13.12
CA ARG A 33 37.93 -25.86 12.91
C ARG A 33 36.95 -26.57 13.84
N GLU A 34 36.12 -27.45 13.30
CA GLU A 34 35.14 -28.21 14.09
C GLU A 34 35.87 -28.92 15.24
N HIS A 35 35.43 -28.67 16.48
CA HIS A 35 35.99 -29.37 17.63
C HIS A 35 35.53 -30.84 17.56
N ILE A 36 36.47 -31.76 17.40
CA ILE A 36 36.15 -33.19 17.30
C ILE A 36 35.71 -33.68 18.68
N LEU A 37 34.39 -33.74 18.90
CA LEU A 37 33.83 -34.11 20.20
C LEU A 37 34.38 -35.45 20.71
N ASN A 38 34.73 -35.48 21.98
CA ASN A 38 35.16 -36.68 22.69
C ASN A 38 33.99 -37.69 22.78
N GLU A 39 34.27 -38.99 22.95
CA GLU A 39 33.21 -40.01 22.91
C GLU A 39 32.29 -39.97 24.15
N LYS A 40 32.76 -39.38 25.26
CA LYS A 40 31.91 -39.00 26.41
C LYS A 40 31.01 -37.81 26.08
N GLU A 41 31.55 -36.74 25.49
CA GLU A 41 30.79 -35.55 25.08
C GLU A 41 29.66 -35.89 24.09
N LYS A 42 29.93 -36.77 23.12
CA LYS A 42 28.88 -37.29 22.22
C LYS A 42 27.79 -38.05 22.99
N GLN A 43 28.16 -38.84 24.00
CA GLN A 43 27.19 -39.58 24.82
C GLN A 43 26.37 -38.64 25.71
N PHE A 44 26.98 -37.58 26.25
CA PHE A 44 26.29 -36.50 26.97
C PHE A 44 25.25 -35.80 26.10
N LEU A 45 25.64 -35.25 24.94
CA LEU A 45 24.69 -34.56 24.04
C LEU A 45 23.58 -35.50 23.53
N ILE A 46 23.88 -36.79 23.30
CA ILE A 46 22.89 -37.81 22.92
C ILE A 46 21.98 -38.23 24.08
N ALA A 47 22.40 -38.09 25.35
CA ALA A 47 21.52 -38.23 26.50
C ALA A 47 20.52 -37.06 26.56
N VAL A 48 20.98 -35.83 26.31
CA VAL A 48 20.12 -34.64 26.22
C VAL A 48 19.12 -34.73 25.07
N GLU A 49 19.52 -35.17 23.87
CA GLU A 49 18.66 -35.44 22.69
C GLU A 49 17.51 -36.43 22.97
N ARG A 50 17.50 -37.09 24.14
CA ARG A 50 16.62 -38.22 24.49
C ARG A 50 15.87 -38.09 25.80
N GLY A 51 16.12 -37.06 26.59
CA GLY A 51 15.55 -36.96 27.94
C GLY A 51 16.09 -38.00 28.94
N ASP A 52 17.28 -38.57 28.71
CA ASP A 52 17.92 -39.55 29.60
C ASP A 52 18.63 -38.83 30.77
N MET A 53 17.83 -38.47 31.79
CA MET A 53 18.28 -37.73 32.98
C MET A 53 19.43 -38.42 33.72
N ALA A 54 19.30 -39.73 33.96
CA ALA A 54 20.23 -40.50 34.78
C ALA A 54 21.64 -40.62 34.16
N THR A 55 21.74 -40.70 32.83
CA THR A 55 23.05 -40.66 32.17
C THR A 55 23.57 -39.24 31.98
N MET A 56 22.70 -38.21 31.90
CA MET A 56 23.13 -36.82 31.97
C MET A 56 23.78 -36.52 33.34
N THR A 57 23.10 -36.78 34.46
CA THR A 57 23.63 -36.48 35.80
C THR A 57 24.92 -37.22 36.09
N SER A 58 24.98 -38.52 35.78
CA SER A 58 26.19 -39.32 35.98
C SER A 58 27.39 -38.84 35.15
N ILE A 59 27.20 -38.14 34.02
CA ILE A 59 28.29 -37.54 33.24
C ILE A 59 28.62 -36.13 33.74
N LEU A 60 27.65 -35.39 34.29
CA LEU A 60 27.89 -34.10 34.95
C LEU A 60 28.71 -34.27 36.24
N GLU A 61 28.38 -35.26 37.06
CA GLU A 61 29.16 -35.65 38.25
C GLU A 61 30.59 -36.06 37.86
N GLU A 62 30.75 -36.90 36.82
CA GLU A 62 32.07 -37.29 36.31
C GLU A 62 32.86 -36.09 35.72
N ALA A 63 32.18 -35.04 35.24
CA ALA A 63 32.80 -33.83 34.71
C ALA A 63 33.15 -32.77 35.78
N GLU A 64 32.67 -32.91 37.02
CA GLU A 64 33.22 -32.14 38.16
C GLU A 64 34.58 -32.71 38.61
N ASP A 65 34.78 -34.02 38.49
CA ASP A 65 36.04 -34.72 38.79
C ASP A 65 37.06 -34.70 37.62
N ASP A 66 36.59 -34.84 36.36
CA ASP A 66 37.43 -34.96 35.16
C ASP A 66 37.32 -33.73 34.23
N PRO A 67 38.29 -32.79 34.26
CA PRO A 67 38.28 -31.59 33.43
C PRO A 67 38.57 -31.84 31.94
N THR A 68 38.64 -33.09 31.47
CA THR A 68 38.75 -33.43 30.04
C THR A 68 37.40 -33.50 29.30
N ILE A 69 36.29 -33.24 30.00
CA ILE A 69 34.93 -33.20 29.44
C ILE A 69 34.43 -31.74 29.45
N ASP A 70 34.28 -31.07 28.30
CA ASP A 70 33.64 -29.73 28.31
C ASP A 70 32.12 -29.86 28.35
N ILE A 71 31.53 -29.52 29.50
CA ILE A 71 30.07 -29.44 29.69
C ILE A 71 29.42 -28.43 28.71
N ASN A 72 30.19 -27.46 28.20
CA ASN A 72 29.76 -26.47 27.20
C ASN A 72 30.06 -26.89 25.75
N CYS A 73 30.42 -28.16 25.52
CA CYS A 73 30.65 -28.70 24.19
C CYS A 73 29.48 -28.44 23.24
N ARG A 74 29.80 -28.29 21.94
CA ARG A 74 28.84 -27.99 20.89
C ARG A 74 28.74 -29.14 19.90
N ASP A 75 27.51 -29.52 19.58
CA ASP A 75 27.15 -30.38 18.45
C ASP A 75 27.67 -29.78 17.13
N PRO A 76 27.90 -30.53 16.03
CA PRO A 76 28.32 -29.94 14.75
C PRO A 76 27.33 -28.94 14.14
N LEU A 77 26.10 -28.85 14.67
CA LEU A 77 25.12 -27.80 14.39
C LEU A 77 25.32 -26.51 15.21
N GLY A 78 26.37 -26.42 16.04
CA GLY A 78 26.70 -25.29 16.91
C GLY A 78 25.97 -25.27 18.26
N ARG A 79 24.97 -26.13 18.45
CA ARG A 79 24.12 -26.20 19.67
C ARG A 79 24.88 -26.72 20.89
N THR A 80 24.67 -26.11 22.05
CA THR A 80 25.13 -26.63 23.35
C THR A 80 24.07 -27.54 23.99
N ALA A 81 24.44 -28.30 25.03
CA ALA A 81 23.50 -29.11 25.81
C ALA A 81 22.27 -28.32 26.31
N LEU A 82 22.45 -27.08 26.78
CA LEU A 82 21.35 -26.25 27.25
C LEU A 82 20.40 -25.82 26.11
N LEU A 83 20.92 -25.58 24.89
CA LEU A 83 20.09 -25.30 23.72
C LEU A 83 19.28 -26.53 23.30
N ILE A 84 19.87 -27.71 23.30
CA ILE A 84 19.18 -28.98 23.00
C ILE A 84 18.05 -29.25 24.02
N ALA A 85 18.26 -28.95 25.30
CA ALA A 85 17.23 -29.09 26.33
C ALA A 85 16.04 -28.12 26.12
N ILE A 86 16.28 -26.94 25.52
CA ILE A 86 15.24 -25.95 25.17
C ILE A 86 14.50 -26.37 23.89
N GLU A 87 15.21 -26.82 22.85
CA GLU A 87 14.62 -27.31 21.59
C GLU A 87 13.70 -28.53 21.76
N TYR A 88 13.82 -29.25 22.88
CA TYR A 88 12.99 -30.40 23.26
C TYR A 88 12.13 -30.14 24.52
N GLU A 89 11.95 -28.87 24.91
CA GLU A 89 11.17 -28.34 26.05
C GLU A 89 11.35 -29.06 27.40
N ASN A 90 12.49 -29.74 27.63
CA ASN A 90 12.71 -30.55 28.82
C ASN A 90 13.13 -29.66 30.01
N THR A 91 12.14 -29.09 30.70
CA THR A 91 12.37 -28.11 31.78
C THR A 91 13.16 -28.71 32.96
N ASP A 92 13.08 -30.01 33.22
CA ASP A 92 13.83 -30.66 34.31
C ASP A 92 15.31 -30.90 33.95
N MET A 93 15.61 -31.25 32.70
CA MET A 93 16.99 -31.17 32.18
C MET A 93 17.56 -29.76 32.31
N MET A 94 16.79 -28.72 31.99
CA MET A 94 17.25 -27.35 32.16
C MET A 94 17.56 -27.00 33.63
N LYS A 95 16.71 -27.40 34.58
CA LYS A 95 16.93 -27.15 36.02
C LYS A 95 18.25 -27.77 36.50
N VAL A 96 18.56 -29.00 36.06
CA VAL A 96 19.81 -29.71 36.40
C VAL A 96 21.03 -29.10 35.71
N LEU A 97 20.97 -28.80 34.40
CA LEU A 97 22.06 -28.14 33.68
C LEU A 97 22.41 -26.77 34.30
N LEU A 98 21.41 -26.05 34.81
CA LEU A 98 21.60 -24.77 35.48
C LEU A 98 22.13 -24.89 36.93
N SER A 99 21.92 -26.01 37.63
CA SER A 99 22.57 -26.23 38.94
C SER A 99 24.07 -26.48 38.80
N TYR A 100 24.50 -27.16 37.74
CA TYR A 100 25.91 -27.37 37.38
C TYR A 100 26.56 -26.17 36.65
N ASN A 101 25.97 -24.97 36.76
CA ASN A 101 26.50 -23.69 36.24
C ASN A 101 26.89 -23.68 34.74
N VAL A 102 26.18 -24.42 33.88
CA VAL A 102 26.37 -24.38 32.42
C VAL A 102 26.22 -22.95 31.89
N LYS A 103 27.09 -22.54 30.96
CA LYS A 103 27.10 -21.17 30.44
C LYS A 103 25.83 -20.88 29.64
N VAL A 104 24.99 -20.00 30.16
CA VAL A 104 23.70 -19.64 29.56
C VAL A 104 23.81 -19.01 28.17
N HIS A 105 24.89 -18.25 27.88
CA HIS A 105 25.11 -17.59 26.59
C HIS A 105 23.83 -16.92 26.01
N ASP A 106 23.42 -17.33 24.81
CA ASP A 106 22.26 -16.90 24.04
C ASP A 106 21.02 -17.80 24.27
N ALA A 107 21.06 -18.77 25.18
CA ALA A 107 19.93 -19.66 25.47
C ALA A 107 18.65 -18.92 25.88
N LEU A 108 18.77 -17.74 26.49
CA LEU A 108 17.62 -16.88 26.78
C LEU A 108 16.95 -16.33 25.50
N LEU A 109 17.72 -16.10 24.42
CA LEU A 109 17.17 -15.72 23.12
C LEU A 109 16.57 -16.94 22.39
N HIS A 110 17.19 -18.11 22.50
CA HIS A 110 16.63 -19.36 21.96
C HIS A 110 15.29 -19.75 22.61
N ALA A 111 15.16 -19.70 23.94
CA ALA A 111 13.88 -19.97 24.62
C ALA A 111 12.76 -19.01 24.16
N ILE A 112 13.11 -17.76 23.85
CA ILE A 112 12.17 -16.78 23.27
C ILE A 112 11.89 -17.07 21.79
N ASN A 113 12.84 -17.65 21.05
CA ASN A 113 12.63 -18.06 19.67
C ASN A 113 11.69 -19.27 19.58
N GLU A 114 11.84 -20.29 20.43
CA GLU A 114 10.92 -21.44 20.41
C GLU A 114 9.55 -21.14 21.06
N GLU A 115 9.43 -19.96 21.69
CA GLU A 115 8.24 -19.46 22.41
C GLU A 115 7.91 -20.16 23.75
N CYS A 116 8.73 -21.12 24.18
CA CYS A 116 8.63 -21.81 25.48
C CYS A 116 8.69 -20.85 26.68
N VAL A 117 7.57 -20.72 27.41
CA VAL A 117 7.43 -19.78 28.52
C VAL A 117 8.16 -20.27 29.78
N ASP A 118 8.06 -21.56 30.12
CA ASP A 118 8.67 -22.13 31.33
C ASP A 118 10.20 -22.14 31.26
N ALA A 119 10.77 -22.52 30.10
CA ALA A 119 12.20 -22.41 29.83
C ALA A 119 12.69 -20.97 30.02
N PHE A 120 11.96 -19.99 29.48
CA PHE A 120 12.26 -18.58 29.63
C PHE A 120 12.18 -18.10 31.10
N GLU A 121 11.16 -18.51 31.87
CA GLU A 121 11.04 -18.17 33.28
C GLU A 121 12.17 -18.73 34.15
N ILE A 122 12.55 -19.99 33.92
CA ILE A 122 13.65 -20.66 34.65
C ILE A 122 14.98 -19.92 34.37
N LEU A 123 15.27 -19.64 33.10
CA LEU A 123 16.46 -18.89 32.70
C LEU A 123 16.46 -17.45 33.25
N LEU A 124 15.30 -16.78 33.29
CA LEU A 124 15.18 -15.42 33.82
C LEU A 124 15.41 -15.38 35.34
N LYS A 125 14.87 -16.35 36.10
CA LYS A 125 15.14 -16.53 37.54
C LYS A 125 16.62 -16.74 37.79
N HIS A 126 17.24 -17.72 37.14
CA HIS A 126 18.67 -18.02 37.29
C HIS A 126 19.57 -16.82 36.94
N ASN A 127 19.28 -16.12 35.84
CA ASN A 127 20.02 -14.91 35.43
C ASN A 127 19.87 -13.77 36.46
N ASN A 128 18.68 -13.60 37.05
CA ASN A 128 18.47 -12.62 38.12
C ASN A 128 19.17 -13.00 39.44
N GLU A 129 19.24 -14.28 39.78
CA GLU A 129 20.07 -14.77 40.90
C GLU A 129 21.56 -14.51 40.65
N LEU A 130 22.07 -14.79 39.45
CA LEU A 130 23.45 -14.46 39.07
C LEU A 130 23.73 -12.95 39.20
N LYS A 131 22.80 -12.09 38.76
CA LYS A 131 22.91 -10.63 38.96
C LYS A 131 22.93 -10.25 40.44
N MET A 132 22.12 -10.88 41.30
CA MET A 132 22.13 -10.63 42.74
C MET A 132 23.44 -11.11 43.40
N LYS A 133 23.92 -12.31 43.06
CA LYS A 133 25.23 -12.85 43.49
C LYS A 133 26.38 -11.89 43.08
N ARG A 134 26.40 -11.43 41.83
CA ARG A 134 27.37 -10.42 41.32
C ARG A 134 27.26 -9.05 42.02
N ARG A 135 26.06 -8.62 42.43
CA ARG A 135 25.84 -7.36 43.16
C ARG A 135 26.26 -7.46 44.64
N GLY A 136 26.03 -8.60 45.29
CA GLY A 136 26.45 -8.85 46.68
C GLY A 136 27.98 -8.90 46.86
N ALA A 137 28.71 -9.23 45.80
CA ALA A 137 30.17 -9.23 45.77
C ALA A 137 30.82 -7.84 45.62
N LEU A 138 30.07 -6.80 45.23
CA LEU A 138 30.63 -5.50 44.87
C LEU A 138 31.04 -4.70 46.13
N LYS A 139 32.35 -4.52 46.34
CA LYS A 139 32.90 -3.71 47.45
C LYS A 139 34.03 -2.77 47.04
N SER A 140 34.65 -2.96 45.89
CA SER A 140 35.74 -2.13 45.35
C SER A 140 35.32 -1.37 44.10
N MET A 141 35.93 -0.20 43.90
CA MET A 141 35.83 0.56 42.63
C MET A 141 36.40 -0.24 41.45
N GLY A 142 37.37 -1.14 41.71
CA GLY A 142 37.91 -2.06 40.71
C GLY A 142 36.84 -3.02 40.17
N ASP A 143 36.03 -3.60 41.05
CA ASP A 143 34.94 -4.52 40.69
C ASP A 143 33.90 -3.85 39.77
N VAL A 144 33.69 -2.53 39.94
CA VAL A 144 32.77 -1.73 39.10
C VAL A 144 33.33 -1.57 37.68
N VAL A 145 34.61 -1.19 37.55
CA VAL A 145 35.29 -1.09 36.24
C VAL A 145 35.36 -2.46 35.57
N GLN A 146 35.64 -3.51 36.34
CA GLN A 146 35.68 -4.87 35.85
C GLN A 146 34.28 -5.37 35.44
N GLN A 147 33.20 -5.01 36.14
CA GLN A 147 31.82 -5.24 35.67
C GLN A 147 31.50 -4.49 34.37
N ILE A 148 31.95 -3.25 34.20
CA ILE A 148 31.72 -2.48 32.96
C ILE A 148 32.45 -3.14 31.78
N LEU A 149 33.70 -3.57 31.98
CA LEU A 149 34.46 -4.33 30.99
C LEU A 149 33.83 -5.72 30.71
N GLN A 150 33.36 -6.41 31.74
CA GLN A 150 32.68 -7.70 31.59
C GLN A 150 31.35 -7.55 30.84
N GLN A 151 30.56 -6.50 31.10
CA GLN A 151 29.32 -6.20 30.36
C GLN A 151 29.60 -5.77 28.91
N LYS A 152 30.76 -5.15 28.64
CA LYS A 152 31.21 -4.87 27.27
C LYS A 152 31.56 -6.19 26.55
N LYS A 153 32.29 -7.09 27.21
CA LYS A 153 32.56 -8.44 26.69
C LYS A 153 31.33 -9.35 26.59
N GLU A 154 30.34 -9.23 27.48
CA GLU A 154 29.06 -9.94 27.40
C GLU A 154 28.21 -9.46 26.19
N LYS A 155 28.46 -8.24 25.67
CA LYS A 155 27.93 -7.77 24.37
C LYS A 155 28.75 -8.19 23.16
N GLU A 156 29.99 -8.62 23.37
CA GLU A 156 30.91 -9.14 22.34
C GLU A 156 30.85 -10.68 22.26
N VAL A 157 29.91 -11.33 22.96
CA VAL A 157 29.60 -12.76 22.79
C VAL A 157 28.88 -12.94 21.46
N GLU A 158 29.64 -13.36 20.44
CA GLU A 158 29.13 -13.76 19.13
C GLU A 158 28.15 -14.94 19.26
N SER A 159 26.85 -14.65 19.28
CA SER A 159 25.80 -15.62 19.02
C SER A 159 25.78 -15.91 17.52
N ASP A 160 26.09 -17.14 17.10
CA ASP A 160 26.21 -17.49 15.69
C ASP A 160 24.86 -17.35 14.91
N LEU A 161 23.73 -17.25 15.62
CA LEU A 161 22.37 -17.17 15.05
C LEU A 161 21.72 -15.77 15.08
N PHE A 162 22.01 -14.93 16.08
CA PHE A 162 21.34 -13.64 16.29
C PHE A 162 22.26 -12.44 16.01
N THR A 163 21.71 -11.35 15.48
CA THR A 163 22.46 -10.10 15.30
C THR A 163 22.56 -9.34 16.64
N PRO A 164 23.70 -8.70 16.96
CA PRO A 164 24.01 -8.18 18.31
C PRO A 164 23.15 -6.98 18.75
N ASP A 165 22.28 -6.47 17.88
CA ASP A 165 21.26 -5.47 18.21
C ASP A 165 19.97 -6.07 18.81
N ILE A 166 19.78 -7.39 18.71
CA ILE A 166 18.58 -8.08 19.17
C ILE A 166 18.62 -8.23 20.70
N THR A 167 17.78 -7.47 21.39
CA THR A 167 17.50 -7.67 22.82
C THR A 167 16.40 -8.71 23.02
N PRO A 168 16.30 -9.37 24.21
CA PRO A 168 15.23 -10.32 24.51
C PRO A 168 13.81 -9.76 24.25
N LEU A 169 13.55 -8.49 24.59
CA LEU A 169 12.25 -7.85 24.35
C LEU A 169 12.00 -7.54 22.85
N ILE A 170 13.04 -7.27 22.07
CA ILE A 170 12.92 -7.17 20.60
C ILE A 170 12.57 -8.53 20.00
N LEU A 171 13.22 -9.61 20.43
CA LEU A 171 12.94 -10.96 19.91
C LEU A 171 11.54 -11.47 20.33
N ALA A 172 11.15 -11.26 21.59
CA ALA A 172 9.81 -11.61 22.07
C ALA A 172 8.72 -10.87 21.29
N ALA A 173 8.93 -9.58 21.00
CA ALA A 173 8.07 -8.79 20.14
C ALA A 173 8.09 -9.25 18.67
N HIS A 174 9.18 -9.82 18.16
CA HIS A 174 9.23 -10.41 16.81
C HIS A 174 8.42 -11.72 16.68
N LYS A 175 8.28 -12.46 17.79
CA LYS A 175 7.44 -13.67 17.92
C LYS A 175 6.00 -13.36 18.36
N ASP A 176 5.78 -12.16 18.90
CA ASP A 176 4.46 -11.62 19.28
C ASP A 176 3.76 -12.41 20.41
N ASN A 177 4.53 -13.21 21.17
CA ASN A 177 4.09 -13.96 22.34
C ASN A 177 3.80 -13.01 23.51
N TYR A 178 2.52 -12.91 23.89
CA TYR A 178 2.01 -12.01 24.91
C TYR A 178 2.63 -12.21 26.30
N GLU A 179 2.92 -13.46 26.69
CA GLU A 179 3.30 -13.79 28.07
C GLU A 179 4.77 -13.47 28.33
N ILE A 180 5.66 -13.87 27.41
CA ILE A 180 7.09 -13.50 27.45
C ILE A 180 7.26 -11.97 27.41
N ILE A 181 6.53 -11.27 26.52
CA ILE A 181 6.55 -9.80 26.46
C ILE A 181 6.09 -9.19 27.78
N ARG A 182 5.00 -9.70 28.38
CA ARG A 182 4.48 -9.22 29.67
C ARG A 182 5.51 -9.39 30.79
N THR A 183 6.11 -10.56 30.94
CA THR A 183 7.11 -10.83 32.00
C THR A 183 8.36 -9.97 31.82
N LEU A 184 8.78 -9.69 30.58
CA LEU A 184 9.88 -8.74 30.30
C LEU A 184 9.53 -7.28 30.63
N LEU A 185 8.30 -6.84 30.35
CA LEU A 185 7.81 -5.49 30.70
C LEU A 185 7.63 -5.33 32.23
N GLU A 186 7.12 -6.34 32.93
CA GLU A 186 7.05 -6.36 34.39
C GLU A 186 8.46 -6.38 35.02
N GLY A 187 9.45 -6.96 34.34
CA GLY A 187 10.88 -6.84 34.66
C GLY A 187 11.51 -5.47 34.35
N GLY A 188 10.75 -4.50 33.84
CA GLY A 188 11.22 -3.13 33.57
C GLY A 188 12.01 -2.94 32.27
N HIS A 189 12.04 -3.93 31.38
CA HIS A 189 12.67 -3.77 30.06
C HIS A 189 11.81 -2.88 29.15
N SER A 190 12.45 -2.04 28.33
CA SER A 190 11.76 -1.17 27.37
C SER A 190 12.54 -1.05 26.06
N ILE A 191 11.83 -0.84 24.95
CA ILE A 191 12.42 -0.59 23.63
C ILE A 191 12.53 0.91 23.42
N VAL A 192 13.75 1.39 23.18
CA VAL A 192 14.00 2.79 22.79
C VAL A 192 13.50 3.02 21.37
N LYS A 193 12.70 4.06 21.16
CA LYS A 193 12.22 4.41 19.81
C LYS A 193 13.41 4.88 18.94
N PRO A 194 13.63 4.31 17.74
CA PRO A 194 14.71 4.74 16.85
C PRO A 194 14.61 6.22 16.46
N HIS A 195 15.77 6.87 16.36
CA HIS A 195 15.87 8.22 15.77
C HIS A 195 15.42 8.21 14.30
N SER A 196 15.08 9.40 13.79
CA SER A 196 14.80 9.58 12.36
C SER A 196 16.07 9.32 11.52
N VAL A 197 15.88 8.83 10.28
CA VAL A 197 16.98 8.58 9.32
C VAL A 197 17.82 9.83 9.03
N GLN A 198 17.24 11.01 9.26
CA GLN A 198 17.85 12.33 9.04
C GLN A 198 18.47 12.91 10.33
N CYS A 199 18.67 12.10 11.38
CA CYS A 199 19.20 12.57 12.66
C CYS A 199 20.73 12.68 12.65
N GLY A 200 21.26 13.91 12.75
CA GLY A 200 22.69 14.19 12.87
C GLY A 200 23.23 14.16 14.30
N CYS A 201 22.70 13.32 15.20
CA CYS A 201 23.28 13.18 16.55
C CYS A 201 24.58 12.36 16.48
N LYS A 202 25.49 12.57 17.46
CA LYS A 202 26.81 11.93 17.49
C LYS A 202 26.71 10.40 17.41
N ASP A 203 25.76 9.81 18.13
CA ASP A 203 25.58 8.35 18.24
C ASP A 203 25.06 7.74 16.92
N CYS A 204 24.22 8.47 16.18
CA CYS A 204 23.79 8.05 14.83
C CYS A 204 24.94 8.14 13.83
N ILE A 205 25.78 9.18 13.92
CA ILE A 205 26.93 9.38 13.03
C ILE A 205 28.02 8.35 13.32
N SER A 206 28.36 8.07 14.58
CA SER A 206 29.37 7.07 14.94
C SER A 206 28.95 5.65 14.53
N ASN A 207 27.69 5.28 14.78
CA ASN A 207 27.18 3.97 14.43
C ASN A 207 27.05 3.79 12.90
N GLY A 208 26.70 4.87 12.18
CA GLY A 208 26.66 4.88 10.72
C GLY A 208 28.04 4.90 10.05
N ALA A 209 29.06 5.47 10.71
CA ALA A 209 30.45 5.45 10.23
C ALA A 209 31.14 4.10 10.41
N GLY A 210 30.74 3.31 11.42
CA GLY A 210 31.20 1.94 11.62
C GLY A 210 30.54 0.95 10.65
N ASP A 211 29.23 0.73 10.77
CA ASP A 211 28.49 -0.13 9.83
C ASP A 211 27.05 0.38 9.55
N THR A 212 26.85 0.85 8.32
CA THR A 212 25.56 1.29 7.80
C THR A 212 24.52 0.16 7.72
N LEU A 213 24.93 -1.09 7.51
CA LEU A 213 24.03 -2.23 7.41
C LEU A 213 23.53 -2.64 8.79
N CYS A 214 24.40 -2.85 9.79
CA CYS A 214 23.96 -3.08 11.16
C CYS A 214 23.13 -1.90 11.71
N HIS A 215 23.49 -0.65 11.42
CA HIS A 215 22.71 0.51 11.88
C HIS A 215 21.28 0.54 11.29
N SER A 216 21.12 0.27 9.99
CA SER A 216 19.80 0.19 9.34
C SER A 216 19.02 -1.06 9.73
N ARG A 217 19.69 -2.21 9.87
CA ARG A 217 19.11 -3.46 10.37
C ARG A 217 18.56 -3.32 11.80
N SER A 218 19.33 -2.67 12.69
CA SER A 218 18.91 -2.37 14.06
C SER A 218 17.66 -1.48 14.11
N ARG A 219 17.63 -0.41 13.30
CA ARG A 219 16.43 0.43 13.13
C ARG A 219 15.20 -0.40 12.71
N ILE A 220 15.36 -1.32 11.75
CA ILE A 220 14.27 -2.19 11.28
C ILE A 220 13.86 -3.21 12.35
N ASN A 221 14.80 -3.83 13.06
CA ASN A 221 14.51 -4.78 14.14
C ASN A 221 13.74 -4.10 15.28
N ALA A 222 14.11 -2.88 15.67
CA ALA A 222 13.37 -2.09 16.64
C ALA A 222 11.96 -1.68 16.13
N TYR A 223 11.83 -1.24 14.87
CA TYR A 223 10.51 -0.94 14.29
C TYR A 223 9.61 -2.17 14.13
N LYS A 224 10.17 -3.35 13.83
CA LYS A 224 9.45 -4.64 13.79
C LYS A 224 8.93 -5.02 15.18
N ALA A 225 9.73 -4.80 16.22
CA ALA A 225 9.30 -5.02 17.60
C ALA A 225 8.19 -4.05 18.03
N LEU A 226 8.36 -2.74 17.77
CA LEU A 226 7.34 -1.71 18.06
C LEU A 226 6.03 -1.93 17.30
N ALA A 227 6.06 -2.57 16.12
CA ALA A 227 4.90 -2.90 15.31
C ALA A 227 4.11 -4.14 15.78
N SER A 228 4.58 -4.85 16.82
CA SER A 228 3.94 -6.08 17.30
C SER A 228 2.65 -5.79 18.10
N PRO A 229 1.51 -6.39 17.73
CA PRO A 229 0.23 -6.20 18.42
C PRO A 229 0.27 -6.44 19.93
N SER A 230 0.96 -7.49 20.40
CA SER A 230 1.02 -7.84 21.82
C SER A 230 1.77 -6.78 22.64
N LEU A 231 2.88 -6.23 22.11
CA LEU A 231 3.60 -5.13 22.74
C LEU A 231 2.76 -3.85 22.77
N ILE A 232 2.05 -3.51 21.68
CA ILE A 232 1.20 -2.31 21.64
C ILE A 232 0.07 -2.43 22.66
N CYS A 233 -0.56 -3.61 22.79
CA CYS A 233 -1.59 -3.88 23.79
C CYS A 233 -1.13 -3.74 25.25
N LEU A 234 0.15 -4.02 25.54
CA LEU A 234 0.72 -3.97 26.89
C LEU A 234 1.34 -2.62 27.25
N SER A 235 1.90 -1.90 26.27
CA SER A 235 2.69 -0.68 26.51
C SER A 235 1.96 0.64 26.28
N SER A 236 0.85 0.65 25.54
CA SER A 236 0.16 1.89 25.14
C SER A 236 -1.15 2.15 25.90
N GLN A 237 -1.44 3.43 26.18
CA GLN A 237 -2.72 3.85 26.77
C GLN A 237 -3.85 3.96 25.73
N ASP A 238 -3.49 4.08 24.45
CA ASP A 238 -4.40 4.18 23.32
C ASP A 238 -3.77 3.42 22.13
N PRO A 239 -3.96 2.09 22.04
CA PRO A 239 -3.33 1.26 21.01
C PRO A 239 -3.78 1.62 19.59
N ILE A 240 -4.96 2.23 19.44
CA ILE A 240 -5.47 2.68 18.15
C ILE A 240 -4.69 3.92 17.67
N LEU A 241 -4.41 4.88 18.57
CA LEU A 241 -3.56 6.02 18.23
C LEU A 241 -2.13 5.57 17.90
N THR A 242 -1.52 4.75 18.77
CA THR A 242 -0.15 4.26 18.56
C THR A 242 -0.02 3.50 17.25
N ALA A 243 -0.98 2.63 16.91
CA ALA A 243 -1.01 1.93 15.63
C ALA A 243 -1.19 2.89 14.43
N PHE A 244 -2.02 3.94 14.56
CA PHE A 244 -2.22 4.93 13.51
C PHE A 244 -0.98 5.79 13.24
N GLU A 245 -0.29 6.22 14.30
CA GLU A 245 0.95 7.00 14.21
C GLU A 245 2.10 6.16 13.67
N LEU A 246 2.30 4.95 14.21
CA LEU A 246 3.37 4.04 13.81
C LEU A 246 3.22 3.58 12.35
N SER A 247 2.03 3.18 11.92
CA SER A 247 1.79 2.82 10.51
C SER A 247 2.03 4.00 9.55
N TRP A 248 1.74 5.24 9.97
CA TRP A 248 2.05 6.43 9.18
C TRP A 248 3.56 6.73 9.13
N GLU A 249 4.26 6.57 10.25
CA GLU A 249 5.71 6.70 10.34
C GLU A 249 6.44 5.67 9.47
N LEU A 250 6.02 4.40 9.52
CA LEU A 250 6.50 3.32 8.65
C LEU A 250 6.26 3.63 7.15
N ARG A 251 5.09 4.19 6.79
CA ARG A 251 4.79 4.68 5.42
C ARG A 251 5.61 5.90 4.99
N LYS A 252 6.19 6.65 5.94
CA LYS A 252 7.14 7.74 5.67
C LYS A 252 8.56 7.17 5.50
N LEU A 253 8.98 6.25 6.38
CA LEU A 253 10.27 5.57 6.32
C LEU A 253 10.44 4.78 5.01
N SER A 254 9.39 4.09 4.55
CA SER A 254 9.37 3.36 3.26
C SER A 254 9.50 4.25 2.00
N LYS A 255 9.65 5.57 2.17
CA LYS A 255 9.92 6.56 1.12
C LYS A 255 11.25 7.28 1.31
N LEU A 256 11.88 7.15 2.48
CA LEU A 256 13.20 7.68 2.78
C LEU A 256 14.27 6.59 2.58
N GLU A 257 13.94 5.34 2.89
CA GLU A 257 14.75 4.15 2.63
C GLU A 257 14.03 3.33 1.55
N HIS A 258 14.71 3.06 0.43
CA HIS A 258 14.15 2.37 -0.73
C HIS A 258 14.47 0.87 -0.73
N GLU A 259 15.61 0.52 -0.15
CA GLU A 259 16.21 -0.80 0.00
C GLU A 259 15.28 -1.71 0.81
N PHE A 260 14.78 -1.18 1.93
CA PHE A 260 13.95 -1.91 2.91
C PHE A 260 12.45 -1.54 2.83
N LYS A 261 12.06 -0.80 1.80
CA LYS A 261 10.68 -0.33 1.54
C LYS A 261 9.62 -1.42 1.69
N ALA A 262 9.88 -2.63 1.20
CA ALA A 262 8.94 -3.75 1.29
C ALA A 262 8.66 -4.18 2.74
N MET A 263 9.69 -4.21 3.60
CA MET A 263 9.53 -4.56 5.02
C MET A 263 8.74 -3.49 5.76
N TYR A 264 9.06 -2.20 5.57
CA TYR A 264 8.30 -1.10 6.18
C TYR A 264 6.82 -1.08 5.76
N ILE A 265 6.52 -1.40 4.50
CA ILE A 265 5.13 -1.52 4.03
C ILE A 265 4.42 -2.70 4.71
N LYS A 266 5.07 -3.87 4.84
CA LYS A 266 4.51 -5.03 5.56
C LYS A 266 4.22 -4.70 7.04
N LEU A 267 5.16 -4.04 7.74
CA LEU A 267 4.96 -3.60 9.13
C LEU A 267 3.83 -2.55 9.25
N SER A 268 3.70 -1.66 8.26
CA SER A 268 2.58 -0.73 8.19
C SER A 268 1.23 -1.41 7.93
N GLN A 269 1.21 -2.55 7.23
CA GLN A 269 -0.01 -3.34 7.02
C GLN A 269 -0.38 -4.11 8.28
N GLN A 270 0.59 -4.73 8.96
CA GLN A 270 0.39 -5.40 10.25
C GLN A 270 -0.23 -4.45 11.31
N THR A 271 0.28 -3.23 11.42
CA THR A 271 -0.24 -2.20 12.35
C THR A 271 -1.61 -1.63 11.92
N SER A 272 -1.92 -1.58 10.61
CA SER A 272 -3.24 -1.22 10.08
C SER A 272 -4.29 -2.31 10.35
N SER A 273 -3.89 -3.58 10.17
CA SER A 273 -4.68 -4.77 10.45
C SER A 273 -5.01 -4.86 11.94
N PHE A 274 -4.02 -4.77 12.82
CA PHE A 274 -4.21 -4.76 14.28
C PHE A 274 -5.24 -3.74 14.76
N ALA A 275 -5.15 -2.48 14.29
CA ALA A 275 -6.12 -1.45 14.68
C ALA A 275 -7.55 -1.77 14.20
N THR A 276 -7.68 -2.55 13.12
CA THR A 276 -8.96 -3.06 12.59
C THR A 276 -9.42 -4.27 13.41
N GLU A 277 -8.60 -5.31 13.60
CA GLU A 277 -8.90 -6.50 14.42
C GLU A 277 -9.36 -6.16 15.86
N LEU A 278 -8.81 -5.08 16.45
CA LEU A 278 -9.20 -4.56 17.76
C LEU A 278 -10.57 -3.85 17.74
N LEU A 279 -10.94 -3.22 16.61
CA LEU A 279 -12.27 -2.66 16.37
C LEU A 279 -13.32 -3.77 16.18
N ASP A 280 -12.94 -4.89 15.57
CA ASP A 280 -13.79 -6.06 15.35
C ASP A 280 -14.21 -6.72 16.67
N GLN A 281 -13.49 -6.48 17.78
CA GLN A 281 -13.87 -6.92 19.13
C GLN A 281 -15.03 -6.11 19.77
N THR A 282 -15.51 -5.05 19.10
CA THR A 282 -16.65 -4.26 19.59
C THR A 282 -17.97 -5.00 19.40
N ARG A 283 -18.73 -5.17 20.50
CA ARG A 283 -19.97 -5.98 20.52
C ARG A 283 -21.25 -5.15 20.45
N GLY A 284 -21.16 -3.82 20.58
CA GLY A 284 -22.32 -2.94 20.55
C GLY A 284 -21.96 -1.51 20.15
N SER A 285 -22.95 -0.77 19.62
CA SER A 285 -22.71 0.60 19.16
C SER A 285 -22.23 1.52 20.29
N ALA A 286 -22.64 1.29 21.54
CA ALA A 286 -22.19 2.06 22.69
C ALA A 286 -20.69 1.92 23.03
N GLU A 287 -20.03 0.83 22.60
CA GLU A 287 -18.56 0.68 22.67
C GLU A 287 -17.92 1.42 21.48
N LEU A 288 -18.43 1.16 20.27
CA LEU A 288 -17.97 1.76 19.02
C LEU A 288 -18.06 3.30 19.01
N GLU A 289 -19.15 3.86 19.54
CA GLU A 289 -19.39 5.30 19.67
C GLU A 289 -18.41 5.96 20.65
N VAL A 290 -17.98 5.26 21.70
CA VAL A 290 -16.94 5.75 22.62
C VAL A 290 -15.60 5.82 21.92
N ILE A 291 -15.21 4.78 21.16
CA ILE A 291 -13.96 4.76 20.40
C ILE A 291 -13.95 5.83 19.31
N LEU A 292 -15.00 5.89 18.48
CA LEU A 292 -14.99 6.74 17.29
C LEU A 292 -15.11 8.24 17.61
N ASN A 293 -15.64 8.62 18.78
CA ASN A 293 -15.67 10.00 19.25
C ASN A 293 -14.51 10.36 20.21
N HIS A 294 -13.63 9.42 20.58
CA HIS A 294 -12.52 9.71 21.50
C HIS A 294 -11.37 10.49 20.81
N GLY A 295 -11.30 11.79 21.12
CA GLY A 295 -10.21 12.69 20.75
C GLY A 295 -10.53 14.17 20.99
N GLY A 296 -9.51 15.01 20.84
CA GLY A 296 -9.62 16.47 20.64
C GLY A 296 -10.40 17.26 21.70
N GLU A 297 -11.14 18.28 21.25
CA GLU A 297 -11.92 19.21 22.08
C GLU A 297 -13.43 18.87 22.09
N ALA A 298 -13.82 17.63 21.76
CA ALA A 298 -15.21 17.15 21.82
C ALA A 298 -15.92 17.48 23.16
N TRP A 299 -15.15 17.51 24.26
CA TRP A 299 -15.63 17.86 25.59
C TRP A 299 -16.04 19.34 25.74
N ALA A 300 -15.46 20.26 24.96
CA ALA A 300 -15.59 21.72 25.14
C ALA A 300 -16.89 22.33 24.59
N ARG A 301 -17.57 21.66 23.65
CA ARG A 301 -18.85 22.15 23.10
C ARG A 301 -19.97 22.00 24.13
N GLU A 302 -20.70 23.08 24.38
CA GLU A 302 -21.81 23.15 25.37
C GLU A 302 -23.16 22.66 24.81
N ASP A 303 -23.23 22.24 23.56
CA ASP A 303 -24.47 21.85 22.89
C ASP A 303 -25.01 20.50 23.42
N ASN A 304 -26.23 20.52 23.97
CA ASN A 304 -26.97 19.31 24.40
C ASN A 304 -27.56 18.51 23.21
N GLU A 305 -27.21 18.85 21.97
CA GLU A 305 -27.57 18.05 20.80
C GLU A 305 -26.59 16.88 20.66
N LYS A 306 -27.09 15.69 20.35
CA LYS A 306 -26.32 14.42 20.29
C LYS A 306 -25.46 14.30 19.01
N GLY A 307 -24.69 15.34 18.70
CA GLY A 307 -23.79 15.37 17.55
C GLY A 307 -22.52 14.57 17.83
N MET A 308 -22.36 13.41 17.18
CA MET A 308 -21.10 12.69 17.14
C MET A 308 -20.09 13.45 16.27
N THR A 309 -19.01 13.96 16.87
CA THR A 309 -17.96 14.67 16.13
C THR A 309 -17.04 13.73 15.34
N LEU A 310 -17.03 12.43 15.71
CA LEU A 310 -16.26 11.36 15.07
C LEU A 310 -14.75 11.67 14.96
N GLU A 311 -14.17 12.27 15.99
CA GLU A 311 -12.79 12.79 15.96
C GLU A 311 -11.72 11.71 15.77
N ARG A 312 -11.95 10.48 16.26
CA ARG A 312 -11.07 9.36 15.98
C ARG A 312 -11.14 8.91 14.53
N LEU A 313 -12.32 8.98 13.90
CA LEU A 313 -12.49 8.67 12.48
C LEU A 313 -11.87 9.74 11.57
N ARG A 314 -12.01 11.03 11.94
CA ARG A 314 -11.29 12.16 11.30
C ARG A 314 -9.77 11.93 11.34
N LEU A 315 -9.27 11.37 12.44
CA LEU A 315 -7.85 11.05 12.61
C LEU A 315 -7.43 9.82 11.76
N ALA A 316 -8.24 8.76 11.75
CA ALA A 316 -8.04 7.59 10.89
C ALA A 316 -7.96 7.96 9.39
N ILE A 317 -8.81 8.88 8.93
CA ILE A 317 -8.80 9.38 7.55
C ILE A 317 -7.52 10.19 7.26
N ARG A 318 -7.05 11.03 8.20
CA ARG A 318 -5.80 11.79 8.04
C ARG A 318 -4.57 10.87 7.93
N TYR A 319 -4.48 9.82 8.75
CA TYR A 319 -3.41 8.81 8.65
C TYR A 319 -3.63 7.77 7.51
N LYS A 320 -4.73 7.89 6.76
CA LYS A 320 -5.11 7.03 5.62
C LYS A 320 -5.30 5.55 6.00
N GLN A 321 -5.98 5.29 7.12
CA GLN A 321 -6.34 3.93 7.55
C GLN A 321 -7.57 3.43 6.80
N LYS A 322 -7.34 2.70 5.71
CA LYS A 322 -8.37 2.23 4.79
C LYS A 322 -9.24 1.15 5.41
N GLU A 323 -8.62 0.08 5.93
CA GLU A 323 -9.34 -1.07 6.51
C GLU A 323 -10.21 -0.66 7.70
N PHE A 324 -9.63 0.03 8.69
CA PHE A 324 -10.34 0.56 9.86
C PHE A 324 -11.60 1.38 9.52
N VAL A 325 -11.53 2.23 8.49
CA VAL A 325 -12.67 3.03 8.03
C VAL A 325 -13.66 2.14 7.26
N ALA A 326 -13.18 1.22 6.43
CA ALA A 326 -14.00 0.32 5.62
C ALA A 326 -14.69 -0.80 6.41
N HIS A 327 -14.25 -1.09 7.64
CA HIS A 327 -14.79 -2.13 8.51
C HIS A 327 -16.33 -2.03 8.66
N PRO A 328 -17.09 -3.14 8.50
CA PRO A 328 -18.56 -3.11 8.57
C PRO A 328 -19.17 -2.41 9.79
N HIS A 329 -18.58 -2.47 10.99
CA HIS A 329 -19.13 -1.76 12.16
C HIS A 329 -19.02 -0.24 12.00
N CYS A 330 -17.86 0.28 11.57
CA CYS A 330 -17.68 1.69 11.17
C CYS A 330 -18.70 2.09 10.09
N GLN A 331 -18.82 1.30 9.03
CA GLN A 331 -19.74 1.59 7.91
C GLN A 331 -21.22 1.52 8.32
N GLN A 332 -21.59 0.70 9.29
CA GLN A 332 -22.94 0.63 9.83
C GLN A 332 -23.30 1.87 10.65
N LEU A 333 -22.40 2.36 11.52
CA LEU A 333 -22.59 3.61 12.26
C LEU A 333 -22.63 4.83 11.35
N LEU A 334 -21.69 4.91 10.39
CA LEU A 334 -21.69 5.94 9.36
C LEU A 334 -23.01 5.95 8.56
N SER A 335 -23.55 4.78 8.23
CA SER A 335 -24.83 4.67 7.54
C SER A 335 -26.03 5.10 8.39
N SER A 336 -26.01 4.91 9.71
CA SER A 336 -27.13 5.34 10.57
C SER A 336 -27.13 6.86 10.78
N ILE A 337 -25.95 7.48 10.83
CA ILE A 337 -25.80 8.95 10.84
C ILE A 337 -26.20 9.54 9.47
N TRP A 338 -25.73 8.94 8.37
CA TRP A 338 -26.00 9.43 7.01
C TRP A 338 -27.50 9.47 6.68
N TYR A 339 -28.24 8.39 6.97
CA TYR A 339 -29.70 8.32 6.81
C TYR A 339 -30.48 8.84 8.03
N GLY A 340 -29.86 9.71 8.84
CA GLY A 340 -30.50 10.39 9.96
C GLY A 340 -31.80 11.11 9.55
N GLY A 341 -32.81 11.04 10.42
CA GLY A 341 -34.12 11.67 10.19
C GLY A 341 -35.03 11.00 9.16
N LEU A 342 -34.59 9.97 8.41
CA LEU A 342 -35.37 9.27 7.39
C LEU A 342 -35.60 7.78 7.75
N PRO A 343 -36.47 7.48 8.73
CA PRO A 343 -36.71 6.11 9.19
C PRO A 343 -37.16 5.21 8.05
N GLY A 344 -36.49 4.06 7.91
CA GLY A 344 -36.84 3.03 6.92
C GLY A 344 -36.41 3.30 5.47
N PHE A 345 -35.91 4.50 5.11
CA PHE A 345 -35.53 4.82 3.72
C PHE A 345 -34.57 3.78 3.11
N ARG A 346 -33.54 3.37 3.87
CA ARG A 346 -32.58 2.31 3.46
C ARG A 346 -33.25 0.99 3.05
N ARG A 347 -34.39 0.62 3.65
CA ARG A 347 -35.11 -0.65 3.43
C ARG A 347 -36.09 -0.63 2.25
N ARG A 348 -36.45 0.55 1.70
CA ARG A 348 -37.40 0.65 0.57
C ARG A 348 -36.77 0.22 -0.77
N HIS A 349 -37.61 -0.14 -1.75
CA HIS A 349 -37.17 -0.46 -3.12
C HIS A 349 -36.47 0.73 -3.81
N ILE A 350 -35.67 0.42 -4.85
CA ILE A 350 -34.89 1.42 -5.59
C ILE A 350 -35.78 2.45 -6.30
N THR A 351 -36.93 2.05 -6.82
CA THR A 351 -37.93 2.94 -7.45
C THR A 351 -38.42 4.02 -6.49
N TYR A 352 -38.82 3.64 -5.26
CA TYR A 352 -39.21 4.58 -4.20
C TYR A 352 -38.06 5.53 -3.81
N LYS A 353 -36.83 5.01 -3.74
CA LYS A 353 -35.63 5.83 -3.44
C LYS A 353 -35.35 6.86 -4.54
N ILE A 354 -35.48 6.48 -5.81
CA ILE A 354 -35.34 7.38 -6.96
C ILE A 354 -36.44 8.44 -6.93
N LEU A 355 -37.71 8.05 -6.79
CA LEU A 355 -38.86 8.96 -6.74
C LEU A 355 -38.74 9.98 -5.60
N MET A 356 -38.42 9.53 -4.38
CA MET A 356 -38.23 10.43 -3.24
C MET A 356 -37.03 11.35 -3.43
N THR A 357 -35.92 10.87 -4.01
CA THR A 357 -34.76 11.71 -4.33
C THR A 357 -35.14 12.78 -5.35
N PHE A 358 -35.85 12.41 -6.43
CA PHE A 358 -36.33 13.32 -7.46
C PHE A 358 -37.26 14.41 -6.88
N VAL A 359 -38.22 14.03 -6.03
CA VAL A 359 -39.09 14.98 -5.33
C VAL A 359 -38.29 15.95 -4.46
N VAL A 360 -37.26 15.48 -3.74
CA VAL A 360 -36.37 16.36 -2.95
C VAL A 360 -35.51 17.26 -3.85
N CYS A 361 -35.08 16.80 -5.03
CA CYS A 361 -34.37 17.63 -6.01
C CYS A 361 -35.26 18.76 -6.56
N VAL A 362 -36.50 18.45 -6.95
CA VAL A 362 -37.45 19.45 -7.46
C VAL A 362 -37.85 20.46 -6.38
N LEU A 363 -37.98 20.02 -5.12
CA LEU A 363 -38.28 20.90 -3.98
C LEU A 363 -37.04 21.61 -3.41
N ALA A 364 -35.82 21.32 -3.88
CA ALA A 364 -34.57 21.88 -3.37
C ALA A 364 -34.55 23.43 -3.25
N PRO A 365 -35.00 24.23 -4.25
CA PRO A 365 -35.04 25.69 -4.10
C PRO A 365 -35.94 26.16 -2.95
N LEU A 366 -37.15 25.60 -2.83
CA LEU A 366 -38.07 25.91 -1.74
C LEU A 366 -37.48 25.51 -0.37
N CYS A 367 -36.86 24.33 -0.30
CA CYS A 367 -36.20 23.84 0.91
C CYS A 367 -35.04 24.74 1.38
N SER A 368 -34.22 25.26 0.46
CA SER A 368 -33.15 26.22 0.79
C SER A 368 -33.69 27.55 1.31
N ILE A 369 -34.74 28.11 0.68
CA ILE A 369 -35.39 29.35 1.13
C ILE A 369 -36.03 29.17 2.51
N LEU A 370 -36.74 28.05 2.75
CA LEU A 370 -37.35 27.73 4.04
C LEU A 370 -36.31 27.54 5.16
N TYR A 371 -35.14 26.98 4.86
CA TYR A 371 -34.03 26.87 5.80
C TYR A 371 -33.43 28.24 6.15
N MET A 372 -33.28 29.13 5.17
CA MET A 372 -32.79 30.50 5.37
C MET A 372 -33.72 31.31 6.28
N LEU A 373 -35.04 31.23 6.05
CA LEU A 373 -36.05 31.96 6.82
C LEU A 373 -36.28 31.37 8.22
N ALA A 374 -36.41 30.04 8.33
CA ALA A 374 -36.93 29.39 9.55
C ALA A 374 -36.14 28.12 9.96
N PRO A 375 -34.82 28.21 10.26
CA PRO A 375 -33.95 27.05 10.47
C PRO A 375 -34.25 26.21 11.73
N LYS A 376 -35.11 26.68 12.66
CA LYS A 376 -35.53 25.92 13.86
C LYS A 376 -36.73 24.97 13.61
N THR A 377 -37.36 25.03 12.44
CA THR A 377 -38.56 24.23 12.10
C THR A 377 -38.26 22.72 12.00
N LYS A 378 -39.32 21.90 11.89
CA LYS A 378 -39.16 20.46 11.57
C LYS A 378 -38.44 20.27 10.22
N PHE A 379 -38.79 21.07 9.21
CA PHE A 379 -38.10 21.11 7.91
C PHE A 379 -36.65 21.60 8.02
N GLY A 380 -36.38 22.65 8.80
CA GLY A 380 -35.00 23.12 9.03
C GLY A 380 -34.09 22.04 9.66
N ARG A 381 -34.63 21.22 10.56
CA ARG A 381 -33.93 20.05 11.13
C ARG A 381 -33.79 18.87 10.16
N LEU A 382 -34.68 18.73 9.18
CA LEU A 382 -34.54 17.77 8.07
C LEU A 382 -33.43 18.20 7.10
N MET A 383 -33.35 19.49 6.76
CA MET A 383 -32.27 20.07 5.95
C MET A 383 -30.89 19.96 6.59
N ARG A 384 -30.81 19.90 7.93
CA ARG A 384 -29.55 19.63 8.65
C ARG A 384 -29.12 18.15 8.58
N GLN A 385 -29.95 17.22 8.09
CA GLN A 385 -29.54 15.81 7.91
C GLN A 385 -28.60 15.68 6.68
N PRO A 386 -27.48 14.96 6.80
CA PRO A 386 -26.40 15.01 5.81
C PRO A 386 -26.79 14.49 4.42
N PHE A 387 -27.60 13.43 4.34
CA PHE A 387 -28.13 12.93 3.06
C PHE A 387 -29.02 13.97 2.34
N ILE A 388 -29.81 14.76 3.09
CA ILE A 388 -30.63 15.84 2.51
C ILE A 388 -29.75 17.00 2.06
N LYS A 389 -28.74 17.42 2.85
CA LYS A 389 -27.74 18.41 2.40
C LYS A 389 -27.13 17.98 1.06
N PHE A 390 -26.67 16.73 0.97
CA PHE A 390 -26.03 16.19 -0.23
C PHE A 390 -26.96 16.19 -1.46
N ILE A 391 -28.21 15.74 -1.31
CA ILE A 391 -29.19 15.79 -2.42
C ILE A 391 -29.42 17.22 -2.88
N VAL A 392 -29.59 18.16 -1.94
CA VAL A 392 -29.83 19.58 -2.27
C VAL A 392 -28.63 20.20 -2.98
N HIS A 393 -27.40 20.00 -2.47
CA HIS A 393 -26.18 20.46 -3.16
C HIS A 393 -26.05 19.86 -4.57
N SER A 394 -26.36 18.58 -4.73
CA SER A 394 -26.34 17.91 -6.04
C SER A 394 -27.43 18.45 -6.98
N ALA A 395 -28.64 18.72 -6.47
CA ALA A 395 -29.75 19.27 -7.26
C ALA A 395 -29.42 20.69 -7.78
N PHE A 396 -28.85 21.54 -6.93
CA PHE A 396 -28.38 22.86 -7.36
C PHE A 396 -27.23 22.78 -8.37
N TYR A 397 -26.35 21.77 -8.29
CA TYR A 397 -25.33 21.55 -9.31
C TYR A 397 -25.94 21.09 -10.64
N CYS A 398 -26.94 20.21 -10.63
CA CYS A 398 -27.67 19.83 -11.84
C CYS A 398 -28.44 21.02 -12.46
N ILE A 399 -29.00 21.91 -11.64
CA ILE A 399 -29.64 23.16 -12.11
C ILE A 399 -28.59 24.08 -12.76
N PHE A 400 -27.40 24.23 -12.17
CA PHE A 400 -26.29 24.98 -12.77
C PHE A 400 -25.89 24.42 -14.14
N LEU A 401 -25.68 23.11 -14.26
CA LEU A 401 -25.38 22.47 -15.55
C LEU A 401 -26.51 22.63 -16.57
N PHE A 402 -27.77 22.60 -16.14
CA PHE A 402 -28.92 22.87 -17.01
C PHE A 402 -28.93 24.32 -17.54
N LEU A 403 -28.59 25.30 -16.70
CA LEU A 403 -28.44 26.71 -17.14
C LEU A 403 -27.30 26.87 -18.16
N LEU A 404 -26.17 26.17 -18.00
CA LEU A 404 -25.10 26.14 -19.00
C LEU A 404 -25.58 25.56 -20.34
N ILE A 405 -26.38 24.48 -20.30
CA ILE A 405 -26.96 23.87 -21.51
C ILE A 405 -27.93 24.84 -22.19
N LEU A 406 -28.83 25.50 -21.45
CA LEU A 406 -29.73 26.54 -21.99
C LEU A 406 -28.94 27.69 -22.65
N THR A 407 -27.85 28.14 -22.02
CA THR A 407 -26.96 29.17 -22.57
C THR A 407 -26.31 28.68 -23.89
N SER A 408 -25.85 27.43 -23.94
CA SER A 408 -25.28 26.85 -25.17
C SER A 408 -26.29 26.72 -26.32
N GLN A 409 -27.58 26.57 -26.00
CA GLN A 409 -28.68 26.56 -26.97
C GLN A 409 -29.14 27.96 -27.37
N ARG A 410 -28.59 29.03 -26.77
CA ARG A 410 -28.90 30.44 -27.04
C ARG A 410 -30.40 30.78 -27.05
N LEU A 411 -31.20 30.09 -26.24
CA LEU A 411 -32.67 30.19 -26.25
C LEU A 411 -33.19 31.62 -26.03
N ASP A 412 -32.51 32.41 -25.19
CA ASP A 412 -32.80 33.84 -24.97
C ASP A 412 -32.81 34.65 -26.28
N SER A 413 -31.90 34.34 -27.22
CA SER A 413 -31.70 35.10 -28.46
C SER A 413 -32.75 34.86 -29.55
N ASN A 414 -33.78 34.08 -29.25
CA ASN A 414 -34.95 33.86 -30.13
C ASN A 414 -36.17 34.71 -29.72
N ILE A 415 -36.05 35.54 -28.67
CA ILE A 415 -37.17 36.31 -28.10
C ILE A 415 -37.15 37.79 -28.55
N GLU A 416 -35.96 38.31 -28.89
CA GLU A 416 -35.79 39.64 -29.50
C GLU A 416 -35.34 39.47 -30.96
N GLU A 417 -36.15 39.94 -31.90
CA GLU A 417 -35.87 39.83 -33.35
C GLU A 417 -34.97 40.96 -33.88
N ASP A 418 -34.94 42.12 -33.20
CA ASP A 418 -34.31 43.36 -33.70
C ASP A 418 -32.82 43.55 -33.35
N LEU A 419 -32.21 42.71 -32.50
CA LEU A 419 -30.78 42.85 -32.16
C LEU A 419 -29.87 42.11 -33.17
N PRO A 420 -28.84 42.76 -33.75
CA PRO A 420 -27.84 42.12 -34.59
C PRO A 420 -26.99 41.11 -33.79
N LYS A 421 -27.16 39.82 -34.09
CA LYS A 421 -26.76 38.69 -33.22
C LYS A 421 -25.25 38.37 -33.22
N GLU A 422 -24.43 39.24 -33.79
CA GLU A 422 -22.98 39.05 -34.00
C GLU A 422 -22.12 40.26 -33.58
N GLU A 423 -22.69 41.23 -32.86
CA GLU A 423 -21.91 42.38 -32.36
C GLU A 423 -20.94 42.01 -31.23
N ARG A 424 -19.84 42.77 -31.17
CA ARG A 424 -18.78 42.60 -30.17
C ARG A 424 -19.24 43.17 -28.82
N GLY A 425 -18.95 42.49 -27.72
CA GLY A 425 -19.20 43.05 -26.38
C GLY A 425 -20.68 43.25 -26.00
N LEU A 426 -21.58 42.37 -26.49
CA LEU A 426 -23.00 42.30 -26.08
C LEU A 426 -23.18 42.34 -24.54
N PRO A 427 -24.28 42.94 -24.04
CA PRO A 427 -24.61 42.89 -22.61
C PRO A 427 -24.90 41.44 -22.15
N PRO A 428 -24.60 41.09 -20.90
CA PRO A 428 -24.81 39.73 -20.39
C PRO A 428 -26.30 39.37 -20.35
N THR A 429 -26.66 38.17 -20.81
CA THR A 429 -28.08 37.75 -20.79
C THR A 429 -28.58 37.52 -19.37
N THR A 430 -29.90 37.38 -19.20
CA THR A 430 -30.52 37.09 -17.91
C THR A 430 -30.03 35.74 -17.34
N VAL A 431 -29.85 34.73 -18.19
CA VAL A 431 -29.29 33.42 -17.81
C VAL A 431 -27.81 33.54 -17.45
N GLU A 432 -27.03 34.31 -18.20
CA GLU A 432 -25.61 34.56 -17.87
C GLU A 432 -25.44 35.31 -16.54
N CYS A 433 -26.31 36.28 -16.24
CA CYS A 433 -26.36 36.96 -14.95
C CYS A 433 -26.62 35.97 -13.79
N ILE A 434 -27.53 35.00 -13.97
CA ILE A 434 -27.77 33.93 -12.98
C ILE A 434 -26.52 33.05 -12.82
N ILE A 435 -25.86 32.67 -13.92
CA ILE A 435 -24.63 31.88 -13.91
C ILE A 435 -23.50 32.60 -13.14
N VAL A 436 -23.34 33.91 -13.30
CA VAL A 436 -22.36 34.69 -12.53
C VAL A 436 -22.61 34.60 -11.02
N VAL A 437 -23.87 34.65 -10.56
CA VAL A 437 -24.19 34.49 -9.13
C VAL A 437 -23.89 33.06 -8.64
N PHE A 438 -24.10 32.02 -9.46
CA PHE A 438 -23.65 30.66 -9.15
C PHE A 438 -22.12 30.56 -9.03
N VAL A 439 -21.37 31.13 -9.98
CA VAL A 439 -19.89 31.14 -9.98
C VAL A 439 -19.34 31.83 -8.73
N ILE A 440 -19.86 33.01 -8.37
CA ILE A 440 -19.48 33.70 -7.12
C ILE A 440 -19.78 32.82 -5.89
N GLY A 441 -20.90 32.08 -5.90
CA GLY A 441 -21.25 31.13 -4.86
C GLY A 441 -20.31 29.93 -4.74
N PHE A 442 -19.79 29.43 -5.87
CA PHE A 442 -18.76 28.36 -5.90
C PHE A 442 -17.39 28.88 -5.47
N VAL A 443 -16.96 30.05 -5.95
CA VAL A 443 -15.70 30.70 -5.52
C VAL A 443 -15.71 30.94 -4.01
N TRP A 444 -16.82 31.43 -3.45
CA TRP A 444 -16.97 31.62 -2.01
C TRP A 444 -16.95 30.30 -1.22
N ALA A 445 -17.50 29.22 -1.78
CA ALA A 445 -17.43 27.89 -1.19
C ALA A 445 -15.99 27.34 -1.16
N GLU A 446 -15.23 27.47 -2.26
CA GLU A 446 -13.83 27.01 -2.30
C GLU A 446 -12.90 27.86 -1.43
N VAL A 447 -13.06 29.18 -1.37
CA VAL A 447 -12.29 30.04 -0.44
C VAL A 447 -12.54 29.63 1.01
N LYS A 448 -13.78 29.29 1.38
CA LYS A 448 -14.09 28.76 2.72
C LYS A 448 -13.46 27.38 2.96
N GLN A 449 -13.56 26.47 1.99
CA GLN A 449 -12.96 25.13 2.08
C GLN A 449 -11.43 25.18 2.19
N LEU A 450 -10.79 26.09 1.47
CA LEU A 450 -9.34 26.34 1.51
C LEU A 450 -8.90 26.89 2.88
N TRP A 451 -9.71 27.74 3.52
CA TRP A 451 -9.45 28.22 4.89
C TRP A 451 -9.61 27.08 5.92
N GLU A 452 -10.67 26.27 5.82
CA GLU A 452 -10.96 25.21 6.79
C GLU A 452 -10.01 24.00 6.71
N LEU A 453 -9.44 23.71 5.53
CA LEU A 453 -8.50 22.59 5.31
C LEU A 453 -7.01 23.02 5.27
N GLY A 454 -6.73 24.23 4.79
CA GLY A 454 -5.37 24.67 4.47
C GLY A 454 -4.84 24.15 3.13
N LEU A 455 -3.93 24.93 2.52
CA LEU A 455 -3.46 24.77 1.15
C LEU A 455 -2.87 23.37 0.83
N GLN A 456 -2.08 22.80 1.74
CA GLN A 456 -1.39 21.52 1.51
C GLN A 456 -2.34 20.31 1.54
N GLU A 457 -3.40 20.36 2.36
CA GLU A 457 -4.44 19.33 2.38
C GLU A 457 -5.36 19.46 1.15
N TYR A 458 -5.62 20.71 0.71
CA TYR A 458 -6.47 21.05 -0.43
C TYR A 458 -5.88 20.57 -1.78
N ILE A 459 -4.64 20.96 -2.12
CA ILE A 459 -3.99 20.61 -3.40
C ILE A 459 -3.79 19.09 -3.56
N ARG A 460 -3.75 18.36 -2.44
CA ARG A 460 -3.57 16.90 -2.41
C ARG A 460 -4.81 16.13 -2.88
N ASP A 461 -5.96 16.77 -3.08
CA ASP A 461 -7.14 16.17 -3.70
C ASP A 461 -7.31 16.67 -5.14
N MET A 462 -7.33 15.73 -6.10
CA MET A 462 -7.42 16.05 -7.52
C MET A 462 -8.76 16.71 -7.89
N TRP A 463 -9.83 16.43 -7.12
CA TRP A 463 -11.14 17.05 -7.35
C TRP A 463 -11.15 18.53 -6.92
N ASN A 464 -10.47 18.86 -5.81
CA ASN A 464 -10.28 20.25 -5.38
C ASN A 464 -9.45 21.06 -6.39
N LEU A 465 -8.47 20.41 -7.05
CA LEU A 465 -7.67 21.01 -8.12
C LEU A 465 -8.50 21.24 -9.40
N LEU A 466 -9.36 20.29 -9.78
CA LEU A 466 -10.33 20.46 -10.87
C LEU A 466 -11.32 21.60 -10.59
N ASP A 467 -11.83 21.69 -9.36
CA ASP A 467 -12.75 22.74 -8.93
C ASP A 467 -12.09 24.13 -8.90
N PHE A 468 -10.87 24.22 -8.38
CA PHE A 468 -10.06 25.45 -8.45
C PHE A 468 -9.81 25.88 -9.90
N THR A 469 -9.47 24.94 -10.78
CA THR A 469 -9.22 25.21 -12.21
C THR A 469 -10.50 25.69 -12.90
N THR A 470 -11.62 25.01 -12.67
CA THR A 470 -12.94 25.35 -13.23
C THR A 470 -13.39 26.75 -12.80
N ASN A 471 -13.29 27.06 -11.50
CA ASN A 471 -13.64 28.39 -10.97
C ASN A 471 -12.69 29.48 -11.49
N THR A 472 -11.40 29.19 -11.65
CA THR A 472 -10.43 30.13 -12.25
C THR A 472 -10.77 30.44 -13.71
N LEU A 473 -11.15 29.44 -14.51
CA LEU A 473 -11.57 29.62 -15.91
C LEU A 473 -12.86 30.45 -16.02
N TYR A 474 -13.85 30.23 -15.14
CA TYR A 474 -15.05 31.08 -15.11
C TYR A 474 -14.72 32.52 -14.69
N MET A 475 -13.88 32.73 -13.68
CA MET A 475 -13.46 34.09 -13.29
C MET A 475 -12.70 34.81 -14.41
N ALA A 476 -11.82 34.11 -15.15
CA ALA A 476 -11.14 34.64 -16.32
C ALA A 476 -12.11 34.97 -17.48
N THR A 477 -13.14 34.13 -17.70
CA THR A 477 -14.21 34.39 -18.66
C THR A 477 -14.96 35.68 -18.31
N ILE A 478 -15.35 35.83 -17.04
CA ILE A 478 -16.11 36.99 -16.55
C ILE A 478 -15.29 38.28 -16.68
N THR A 479 -14.00 38.27 -16.30
CA THR A 479 -13.15 39.47 -16.43
C THR A 479 -12.86 39.84 -17.88
N LEU A 480 -12.60 38.87 -18.77
CA LEU A 480 -12.37 39.13 -20.19
C LEU A 480 -13.63 39.65 -20.91
N ARG A 481 -14.81 39.11 -20.59
CA ARG A 481 -16.09 39.67 -21.08
C ARG A 481 -16.36 41.08 -20.55
N LEU A 482 -16.09 41.35 -19.27
CA LEU A 482 -16.20 42.70 -18.72
C LEU A 482 -15.24 43.68 -19.41
N ILE A 483 -14.00 43.27 -19.69
CA ILE A 483 -13.02 44.08 -20.45
C ILE A 483 -13.49 44.32 -21.89
N SER A 484 -14.05 43.31 -22.56
CA SER A 484 -14.63 43.44 -23.91
C SER A 484 -15.81 44.43 -23.92
N TYR A 485 -16.77 44.27 -23.00
CA TYR A 485 -17.90 45.18 -22.84
C TYR A 485 -17.45 46.63 -22.58
N LEU A 486 -16.53 46.85 -21.64
CA LEU A 486 -16.02 48.19 -21.33
C LEU A 486 -15.33 48.85 -22.53
N LYS A 487 -14.53 48.09 -23.30
CA LYS A 487 -13.90 48.61 -24.52
C LYS A 487 -14.93 48.99 -25.58
N VAL A 488 -15.94 48.16 -25.84
CA VAL A 488 -16.99 48.47 -26.82
C VAL A 488 -17.81 49.68 -26.37
N GLN A 489 -18.14 49.82 -25.09
CA GLN A 489 -18.81 51.02 -24.57
C GLN A 489 -17.96 52.30 -24.75
N GLU A 490 -16.63 52.20 -24.65
CA GLU A 490 -15.71 53.31 -24.95
C GLU A 490 -15.64 53.62 -26.46
N GLU A 491 -15.54 52.59 -27.31
CA GLU A 491 -15.55 52.73 -28.77
C GLU A 491 -16.87 53.36 -29.28
N ILE A 492 -18.02 52.95 -28.73
CA ILE A 492 -19.34 53.56 -28.98
C ILE A 492 -19.37 55.03 -28.53
N ARG A 493 -18.85 55.33 -27.32
CA ARG A 493 -18.81 56.70 -26.78
C ARG A 493 -17.95 57.64 -27.62
N LEU A 494 -16.87 57.12 -28.20
CA LEU A 494 -15.99 57.82 -29.13
C LEU A 494 -16.52 57.82 -30.59
N LYS A 495 -17.66 57.17 -30.85
CA LYS A 495 -18.29 57.00 -32.18
C LYS A 495 -17.35 56.36 -33.23
N LEU A 496 -16.49 55.44 -32.79
CA LEU A 496 -15.61 54.71 -33.69
C LEU A 496 -16.39 53.61 -34.44
N PRO A 497 -16.16 53.43 -35.76
CA PRO A 497 -16.79 52.35 -36.51
C PRO A 497 -16.36 50.95 -36.02
N SER A 498 -15.25 50.87 -35.26
CA SER A 498 -14.71 49.65 -34.66
C SER A 498 -15.67 48.90 -33.73
N ALA A 499 -16.64 49.60 -33.14
CA ALA A 499 -17.65 49.00 -32.26
C ALA A 499 -18.59 48.01 -33.01
N TYR A 500 -18.88 48.28 -34.28
CA TYR A 500 -19.91 47.60 -35.07
C TYR A 500 -19.32 46.64 -36.12
N ILE A 501 -18.13 46.08 -35.85
CA ILE A 501 -17.45 45.15 -36.75
C ILE A 501 -18.06 43.74 -36.61
N SER A 502 -18.39 43.12 -37.76
CA SER A 502 -18.91 41.75 -37.83
C SER A 502 -17.89 40.69 -37.41
N ARG A 503 -18.37 39.53 -36.93
CA ARG A 503 -17.57 38.46 -36.33
C ARG A 503 -16.49 37.87 -37.25
N SER A 504 -16.65 37.96 -38.57
CA SER A 504 -15.64 37.53 -39.56
C SER A 504 -14.35 38.36 -39.48
N ASP A 505 -14.46 39.62 -39.11
CA ASP A 505 -13.41 40.64 -39.27
C ASP A 505 -12.75 40.99 -37.91
N TRP A 506 -13.12 40.26 -36.84
CA TRP A 506 -12.54 40.41 -35.51
C TRP A 506 -11.07 39.97 -35.50
N VAL A 507 -10.24 40.70 -34.75
CA VAL A 507 -8.85 40.32 -34.52
C VAL A 507 -8.80 38.99 -33.78
N ALA A 508 -8.00 38.02 -34.27
CA ALA A 508 -7.94 36.66 -33.73
C ALA A 508 -7.58 36.53 -32.23
N HIS A 509 -7.07 37.61 -31.62
CA HIS A 509 -6.71 37.70 -30.21
C HIS A 509 -7.68 38.60 -29.40
N ASP A 510 -8.88 38.89 -29.91
CA ASP A 510 -9.86 39.71 -29.19
C ASP A 510 -10.30 39.04 -27.87
N PRO A 511 -10.33 39.77 -26.73
CA PRO A 511 -10.74 39.23 -25.45
C PRO A 511 -12.10 38.52 -25.43
N TYR A 512 -13.03 38.85 -26.34
CA TYR A 512 -14.31 38.16 -26.42
C TYR A 512 -14.18 36.72 -26.93
N LEU A 513 -13.36 36.48 -27.96
CA LEU A 513 -13.08 35.14 -28.50
C LEU A 513 -12.34 34.28 -27.48
N ILE A 514 -11.39 34.88 -26.75
CA ILE A 514 -10.66 34.21 -25.67
C ILE A 514 -11.62 33.85 -24.52
N ALA A 515 -12.57 34.73 -24.18
CA ALA A 515 -13.59 34.45 -23.18
C ALA A 515 -14.54 33.32 -23.61
N GLU A 516 -15.01 33.27 -24.87
CA GLU A 516 -15.82 32.15 -25.38
C GLU A 516 -15.05 30.81 -25.30
N ALA A 517 -13.77 30.79 -25.65
CA ALA A 517 -12.94 29.58 -25.58
C ALA A 517 -12.72 29.10 -24.13
N LEU A 518 -12.44 30.02 -23.20
CA LEU A 518 -12.30 29.70 -21.77
C LEU A 518 -13.63 29.27 -21.13
N PHE A 519 -14.76 29.83 -21.58
CA PHE A 519 -16.10 29.41 -21.16
C PHE A 519 -16.40 27.98 -21.61
N ALA A 520 -16.11 27.64 -22.86
CA ALA A 520 -16.27 26.27 -23.37
C ALA A 520 -15.41 25.25 -22.58
N ALA A 521 -14.17 25.63 -22.22
CA ALA A 521 -13.32 24.82 -21.36
C ALA A 521 -13.90 24.67 -19.93
N ALA A 522 -14.35 25.76 -19.30
CA ALA A 522 -14.96 25.74 -17.96
C ALA A 522 -16.24 24.89 -17.90
N ASN A 523 -17.08 24.97 -18.94
CA ASN A 523 -18.28 24.15 -19.11
C ASN A 523 -17.91 22.66 -19.23
N THR A 524 -16.83 22.34 -19.94
CA THR A 524 -16.32 20.96 -20.10
C THR A 524 -15.81 20.38 -18.77
N PHE A 525 -15.02 21.13 -18.00
CA PHE A 525 -14.61 20.67 -16.66
C PHE A 525 -15.79 20.58 -15.67
N SER A 526 -16.81 21.43 -15.84
CA SER A 526 -18.03 21.36 -15.01
C SER A 526 -18.83 20.09 -15.26
N THR A 527 -19.04 19.68 -16.51
CA THR A 527 -19.75 18.40 -16.77
C THR A 527 -18.94 17.19 -16.27
N LEU A 528 -17.62 17.24 -16.33
CA LEU A 528 -16.73 16.21 -15.77
C LEU A 528 -16.88 16.04 -14.25
N LYS A 529 -17.26 17.10 -13.51
CA LYS A 529 -17.53 17.01 -12.05
C LYS A 529 -18.64 16.02 -11.69
N LEU A 530 -19.56 15.69 -12.61
CA LEU A 530 -20.58 14.65 -12.36
C LEU A 530 -19.96 13.28 -12.01
N VAL A 531 -18.75 12.98 -12.50
CA VAL A 531 -18.01 11.76 -12.16
C VAL A 531 -17.67 11.67 -10.67
N TYR A 532 -17.57 12.80 -9.96
CA TYR A 532 -17.40 12.82 -8.50
C TYR A 532 -18.66 12.32 -7.77
N ILE A 533 -19.85 12.64 -8.28
CA ILE A 533 -21.14 12.24 -7.66
C ILE A 533 -21.34 10.72 -7.72
N PHE A 534 -20.79 10.04 -8.73
CA PHE A 534 -20.86 8.59 -8.87
C PHE A 534 -20.20 7.81 -7.71
N THR A 535 -19.31 8.44 -6.94
CA THR A 535 -18.69 7.85 -5.72
C THR A 535 -19.70 7.35 -4.69
N ILE A 536 -20.94 7.84 -4.66
CA ILE A 536 -21.96 7.40 -3.70
C ILE A 536 -22.67 6.11 -4.14
N ASN A 537 -22.70 5.82 -5.44
CA ASN A 537 -23.38 4.63 -5.98
C ASN A 537 -22.53 3.36 -5.70
N PRO A 538 -23.09 2.30 -5.08
CA PRO A 538 -22.36 1.07 -4.79
C PRO A 538 -21.79 0.33 -6.01
N TYR A 539 -22.36 0.55 -7.20
CA TYR A 539 -21.88 -0.10 -8.43
C TYR A 539 -20.86 0.73 -9.20
N LEU A 540 -21.06 2.06 -9.28
CA LEU A 540 -20.17 2.96 -10.04
C LEU A 540 -18.97 3.45 -9.24
N GLY A 541 -19.10 3.55 -7.91
CA GLY A 541 -18.05 4.09 -7.04
C GLY A 541 -16.73 3.30 -7.08
N PRO A 542 -16.72 1.97 -6.91
CA PRO A 542 -15.50 1.17 -7.01
C PRO A 542 -14.80 1.28 -8.37
N LEU A 543 -15.59 1.32 -9.46
CA LEU A 543 -15.10 1.48 -10.84
C LEU A 543 -14.48 2.87 -11.07
N GLN A 544 -15.10 3.92 -10.54
CA GLN A 544 -14.61 5.30 -10.63
C GLN A 544 -13.31 5.50 -9.84
N ILE A 545 -13.19 4.87 -8.66
CA ILE A 545 -11.97 4.92 -7.84
C ILE A 545 -10.83 4.11 -8.47
N SER A 546 -11.10 2.93 -9.06
CA SER A 546 -10.05 2.14 -9.72
C SER A 546 -9.53 2.81 -10.99
N ALA A 547 -10.42 3.35 -11.82
CA ALA A 547 -10.05 4.13 -13.01
C ALA A 547 -9.19 5.36 -12.65
N GLY A 548 -9.60 6.16 -11.65
CA GLY A 548 -8.86 7.34 -11.20
C GLY A 548 -7.44 7.03 -10.69
N ARG A 549 -7.20 5.80 -10.22
CA ARG A 549 -5.87 5.34 -9.78
C ARG A 549 -5.02 4.81 -10.92
N MET A 550 -5.63 4.05 -11.83
CA MET A 550 -4.96 3.57 -13.04
C MET A 550 -4.44 4.73 -13.90
N ILE A 551 -5.13 5.88 -13.91
CA ILE A 551 -4.63 7.11 -14.54
C ILE A 551 -3.28 7.56 -13.96
N MET A 552 -3.03 7.41 -12.65
CA MET A 552 -1.73 7.77 -12.05
C MET A 552 -0.59 6.84 -12.49
N ASP A 553 -0.89 5.56 -12.74
CA ASP A 553 0.08 4.60 -13.26
C ASP A 553 0.32 4.80 -14.76
N ASN A 554 -0.73 5.02 -15.54
CA ASN A 554 -0.65 5.42 -16.95
C ASN A 554 0.16 6.72 -17.11
N THR A 555 0.00 7.70 -16.22
CA THR A 555 0.75 8.98 -16.28
C THR A 555 2.27 8.77 -16.26
N LYS A 556 2.78 7.78 -15.51
CA LYS A 556 4.22 7.44 -15.48
C LYS A 556 4.70 6.91 -16.83
N TRP A 557 3.85 6.15 -17.50
CA TRP A 557 4.13 5.54 -18.79
C TRP A 557 4.01 6.56 -19.93
N ALA A 558 3.02 7.46 -19.85
CA ALA A 558 2.83 8.57 -20.81
C ALA A 558 4.04 9.51 -20.91
N VAL A 559 4.85 9.65 -19.85
CA VAL A 559 6.14 10.37 -19.90
C VAL A 559 7.11 9.73 -20.91
N VAL A 560 7.12 8.39 -21.02
CA VAL A 560 7.93 7.67 -22.02
C VAL A 560 7.38 7.94 -23.43
N SER A 561 6.06 7.93 -23.60
CA SER A 561 5.40 8.26 -24.88
C SER A 561 5.70 9.69 -25.34
N ILE A 562 5.68 10.66 -24.41
CA ILE A 562 6.01 12.06 -24.67
C ILE A 562 7.49 12.22 -25.05
N LEU A 563 8.40 11.51 -24.39
CA LEU A 563 9.83 11.50 -24.73
C LEU A 563 10.06 10.96 -26.15
N VAL A 564 9.39 9.86 -26.52
CA VAL A 564 9.46 9.31 -27.88
C VAL A 564 8.88 10.29 -28.91
N LEU A 565 7.72 10.88 -28.64
CA LEU A 565 7.09 11.88 -29.52
C LEU A 565 8.00 13.11 -29.72
N PHE A 566 8.60 13.64 -28.65
CA PHE A 566 9.54 14.75 -28.73
C PHE A 566 10.81 14.40 -29.52
N SER A 567 11.38 13.20 -29.29
CA SER A 567 12.57 12.72 -30.02
C SER A 567 12.33 12.62 -31.53
N PHE A 568 11.21 11.99 -31.94
CA PHE A 568 10.84 11.91 -33.36
C PHE A 568 10.42 13.27 -33.93
N ALA A 569 9.82 14.16 -33.15
CA ALA A 569 9.50 15.52 -33.59
C ALA A 569 10.78 16.33 -33.90
N CYS A 570 11.77 16.29 -33.02
CA CYS A 570 13.08 16.91 -33.25
C CYS A 570 13.79 16.32 -34.48
N GLY A 571 13.74 15.00 -34.65
CA GLY A 571 14.33 14.31 -35.81
C GLY A 571 13.67 14.72 -37.14
N LEU A 572 12.34 14.74 -37.21
CA LEU A 572 11.61 15.19 -38.41
C LEU A 572 11.77 16.70 -38.65
N ASN A 573 11.82 17.52 -37.59
CA ASN A 573 12.10 18.95 -37.71
C ASN A 573 13.48 19.19 -38.35
N GLN A 574 14.51 18.50 -37.87
CA GLN A 574 15.87 18.59 -38.42
C GLN A 574 15.96 18.12 -39.88
N LEU A 575 15.11 17.17 -40.30
CA LEU A 575 15.05 16.68 -41.68
C LEU A 575 14.26 17.60 -42.63
N LEU A 576 13.20 18.27 -42.15
CA LEU A 576 12.20 18.93 -43.00
C LEU A 576 12.20 20.46 -42.97
N TRP A 577 12.83 21.12 -41.98
CA TRP A 577 12.75 22.58 -41.77
C TRP A 577 13.08 23.42 -43.02
N TYR A 578 14.06 22.99 -43.83
CA TYR A 578 14.44 23.69 -45.05
C TYR A 578 13.31 23.67 -46.09
N TYR A 579 12.74 22.48 -46.33
CA TYR A 579 11.66 22.28 -47.30
C TYR A 579 10.36 22.95 -46.86
N THR A 580 10.10 23.01 -45.55
CA THR A 580 8.90 23.67 -45.02
C THR A 580 9.04 25.18 -45.07
N LEU A 581 10.22 25.75 -44.79
CA LEU A 581 10.52 27.16 -45.03
C LEU A 581 10.49 27.54 -46.53
N SER A 582 10.98 26.67 -47.42
CA SER A 582 10.92 26.84 -48.88
C SER A 582 9.46 26.89 -49.37
N ASN A 583 8.66 25.90 -48.97
CA ASN A 583 7.25 25.82 -49.36
C ASN A 583 6.40 26.93 -48.72
N ALA A 584 6.67 27.33 -47.48
CA ALA A 584 5.99 28.47 -46.85
C ALA A 584 6.21 29.77 -47.65
N LYS A 585 7.45 30.05 -48.08
CA LYS A 585 7.76 31.22 -48.94
C LYS A 585 7.07 31.16 -50.32
N ARG A 586 6.92 29.97 -50.90
CA ARG A 586 6.12 29.79 -52.13
C ARG A 586 4.65 30.10 -51.87
N CYS A 587 4.08 29.58 -50.79
CA CYS A 587 2.69 29.78 -50.40
C CYS A 587 2.36 31.24 -49.98
N THR A 588 3.32 32.02 -49.45
CA THR A 588 3.10 33.45 -49.17
C THR A 588 3.13 34.32 -50.42
N ASN A 589 3.92 33.92 -51.44
CA ASN A 589 4.09 34.70 -52.67
C ASN A 589 3.02 34.36 -53.72
N ALA A 590 2.43 33.15 -53.65
CA ALA A 590 1.36 32.71 -54.52
C ALA A 590 -0.02 33.27 -54.08
N HIS A 591 -0.32 34.50 -54.50
CA HIS A 591 -1.67 35.04 -54.40
C HIS A 591 -2.68 34.17 -55.17
N TYR A 592 -3.46 33.39 -54.42
CA TYR A 592 -4.72 32.74 -54.82
C TYR A 592 -4.64 31.75 -56.01
N GLN A 593 -4.73 30.45 -55.69
CA GLN A 593 -4.97 29.35 -56.64
C GLN A 593 -3.89 29.07 -57.71
N SER A 594 -2.70 28.64 -57.28
CA SER A 594 -1.88 27.72 -58.11
C SER A 594 -1.86 26.31 -57.50
N LYS A 595 -1.57 25.28 -58.32
CA LYS A 595 -1.45 23.88 -57.86
C LYS A 595 -0.12 23.57 -57.17
N GLU A 596 0.73 24.58 -56.94
CA GLU A 596 2.14 24.41 -56.55
C GLU A 596 2.35 24.57 -55.03
N CYS A 597 1.40 25.15 -54.31
CA CYS A 597 1.42 25.25 -52.84
C CYS A 597 0.75 24.02 -52.20
N ASN A 598 1.54 23.08 -51.66
CA ASN A 598 1.03 22.04 -50.76
C ASN A 598 0.74 22.63 -49.37
N TYR A 599 -0.44 23.25 -49.24
CA TYR A 599 -0.91 23.88 -48.00
C TYR A 599 -1.00 22.91 -46.81
N LYS A 600 -1.10 21.59 -47.05
CA LYS A 600 -1.08 20.57 -45.99
C LYS A 600 0.34 20.43 -45.42
N PHE A 601 1.33 20.18 -46.28
CA PHE A 601 2.75 20.08 -45.88
C PHE A 601 3.22 21.31 -45.12
N SER A 602 2.92 22.51 -45.65
CA SER A 602 3.28 23.81 -45.04
C SER A 602 2.48 24.16 -43.76
N ARG A 603 1.54 23.31 -43.32
CA ARG A 603 0.79 23.46 -42.07
C ARG A 603 1.17 22.43 -41.00
N TYR A 604 1.74 21.30 -41.40
CA TYR A 604 2.07 20.19 -40.49
C TYR A 604 3.54 20.17 -40.03
N PHE A 605 4.48 20.66 -40.84
CA PHE A 605 5.91 20.47 -40.59
C PHE A 605 6.73 21.77 -40.43
N THR A 606 6.08 22.93 -40.35
CA THR A 606 6.75 24.26 -40.38
C THR A 606 7.49 24.62 -39.08
N GLY A 607 7.16 23.99 -37.96
CA GLY A 607 7.86 24.16 -36.69
C GLY A 607 7.71 22.95 -35.77
N LEU A 608 8.51 22.92 -34.70
CA LEU A 608 8.57 21.78 -33.78
C LEU A 608 7.21 21.48 -33.13
N PHE A 609 6.42 22.51 -32.79
CA PHE A 609 5.11 22.35 -32.17
C PHE A 609 4.09 21.76 -33.14
N GLU A 610 4.08 22.22 -34.38
CA GLU A 610 3.26 21.72 -35.48
C GLU A 610 3.58 20.24 -35.77
N ILE A 611 4.87 19.87 -35.73
CA ILE A 611 5.32 18.48 -35.88
C ILE A 611 4.89 17.62 -34.69
N MET A 612 5.02 18.12 -33.45
CA MET A 612 4.52 17.42 -32.26
C MET A 612 3.01 17.19 -32.33
N GLN A 613 2.23 18.19 -32.78
CA GLN A 613 0.79 18.06 -33.02
C GLN A 613 0.49 17.04 -34.13
N THR A 614 1.26 17.05 -35.22
CA THR A 614 1.08 16.12 -36.35
C THR A 614 1.39 14.67 -35.92
N LEU A 615 2.48 14.44 -35.19
CA LEU A 615 2.81 13.13 -34.63
C LEU A 615 1.79 12.66 -33.58
N TYR A 616 1.20 13.57 -32.79
CA TYR A 616 0.11 13.26 -31.89
C TYR A 616 -1.13 12.77 -32.66
N TRP A 617 -1.56 13.46 -33.73
CA TRP A 617 -2.70 13.01 -34.54
C TRP A 617 -2.41 11.73 -35.35
N ALA A 618 -1.15 11.49 -35.73
CA ALA A 618 -0.71 10.24 -36.34
C ALA A 618 -0.88 9.01 -35.42
N MET A 619 -0.81 9.17 -34.09
CA MET A 619 -1.12 8.09 -33.13
C MET A 619 -2.54 7.53 -33.31
N PHE A 620 -3.48 8.37 -33.76
CA PHE A 620 -4.88 8.01 -34.02
C PHE A 620 -5.15 7.65 -35.49
N GLY A 621 -4.12 7.59 -36.34
CA GLY A 621 -4.26 7.31 -37.77
C GLY A 621 -4.88 8.44 -38.59
N LEU A 622 -4.89 9.68 -38.08
CA LEU A 622 -5.51 10.85 -38.75
C LEU A 622 -4.54 11.64 -39.65
N VAL A 623 -3.37 11.06 -39.98
CA VAL A 623 -2.33 11.71 -40.79
C VAL A 623 -1.86 10.74 -41.89
N ASP A 624 -2.16 11.10 -43.14
CA ASP A 624 -1.80 10.31 -44.33
C ASP A 624 -0.30 10.36 -44.62
N LEU A 625 0.27 9.31 -45.23
CA LEU A 625 1.67 9.32 -45.70
C LEU A 625 1.93 10.38 -46.80
N ASP A 626 0.88 10.82 -47.50
CA ASP A 626 0.93 11.90 -48.49
C ASP A 626 1.27 13.26 -47.86
N SER A 627 1.08 13.42 -46.55
CA SER A 627 1.46 14.63 -45.81
C SER A 627 2.97 14.92 -45.84
N ILE A 628 3.80 13.92 -46.13
CA ILE A 628 5.28 14.00 -46.15
C ILE A 628 5.82 14.19 -47.58
N THR A 629 4.95 14.20 -48.61
CA THR A 629 5.37 14.41 -50.02
C THR A 629 6.05 15.77 -50.22
N LEU A 630 7.25 15.74 -50.81
CA LEU A 630 8.00 16.94 -51.19
C LEU A 630 7.59 17.40 -52.59
N TYR A 631 7.61 18.72 -52.82
CA TYR A 631 7.43 19.31 -54.15
C TYR A 631 8.71 19.19 -55.01
N GLU A 632 9.87 19.14 -54.35
CA GLU A 632 11.17 19.00 -54.99
C GLU A 632 11.56 17.51 -55.03
N ASN A 633 12.19 17.05 -56.12
CA ASN A 633 12.46 15.63 -56.41
C ASN A 633 13.57 15.00 -55.54
N HIS A 634 13.65 15.35 -54.26
CA HIS A 634 14.60 14.83 -53.28
C HIS A 634 14.11 13.51 -52.66
N TYR A 635 13.99 12.49 -53.51
CA TYR A 635 13.50 11.14 -53.15
C TYR A 635 14.14 10.57 -51.88
N PHE A 636 15.44 10.80 -51.66
CA PHE A 636 16.13 10.35 -50.45
C PHE A 636 15.56 10.97 -49.17
N THR A 637 15.32 12.30 -49.14
CA THR A 637 14.73 12.97 -47.97
C THR A 637 13.28 12.54 -47.77
N GLU A 638 12.49 12.42 -48.84
CA GLU A 638 11.11 11.94 -48.78
C GLU A 638 11.04 10.50 -48.22
N PHE A 639 11.93 9.62 -48.68
CA PHE A 639 12.10 8.26 -48.17
C PHE A 639 12.51 8.24 -46.69
N SER A 640 13.52 9.04 -46.30
CA SER A 640 13.92 9.18 -44.89
C SER A 640 12.78 9.69 -43.99
N GLY A 641 12.00 10.66 -44.46
CA GLY A 641 10.85 11.20 -43.73
C GLY A 641 9.76 10.15 -43.52
N ARG A 642 9.39 9.43 -44.60
CA ARG A 642 8.46 8.29 -44.54
C ARG A 642 8.99 7.18 -43.63
N LEU A 643 10.28 6.87 -43.66
CA LEU A 643 10.91 5.85 -42.82
C LEU A 643 10.88 6.24 -41.33
N MET A 644 11.21 7.48 -40.99
CA MET A 644 11.14 7.98 -39.61
C MET A 644 9.71 8.02 -39.08
N PHE A 645 8.74 8.43 -39.92
CA PHE A 645 7.31 8.42 -39.57
C PHE A 645 6.75 6.99 -39.42
N GLY A 646 7.18 6.07 -40.28
CA GLY A 646 6.84 4.64 -40.18
C GLY A 646 7.44 3.98 -38.93
N ALA A 647 8.70 4.28 -38.60
CA ALA A 647 9.36 3.82 -37.38
C ALA A 647 8.70 4.39 -36.11
N TYR A 648 8.35 5.68 -36.10
CA TYR A 648 7.54 6.29 -35.05
C TYR A 648 6.20 5.55 -34.87
N SER A 649 5.49 5.31 -35.98
CA SER A 649 4.17 4.65 -35.96
C SER A 649 4.27 3.20 -35.45
N TYR A 650 5.30 2.46 -35.86
CA TYR A 650 5.59 1.11 -35.34
C TYR A 650 5.86 1.14 -33.83
N ILE A 651 6.74 2.03 -33.36
CA ILE A 651 7.09 2.14 -31.94
C ILE A 651 5.88 2.55 -31.11
N VAL A 652 5.11 3.56 -31.53
CA VAL A 652 3.98 4.09 -30.76
C VAL A 652 2.76 3.17 -30.80
N VAL A 653 2.35 2.72 -31.99
CA VAL A 653 1.07 2.00 -32.18
C VAL A 653 1.21 0.49 -31.97
N ILE A 654 2.37 -0.11 -32.28
CA ILE A 654 2.57 -1.57 -32.14
C ILE A 654 3.33 -1.92 -30.86
N VAL A 655 4.45 -1.27 -30.56
CA VAL A 655 5.24 -1.62 -29.35
C VAL A 655 4.62 -1.00 -28.10
N LEU A 656 4.48 0.32 -28.08
CA LEU A 656 4.07 1.06 -26.88
C LEU A 656 2.60 0.79 -26.52
N LEU A 657 1.64 0.90 -27.45
CA LEU A 657 0.21 0.67 -27.14
C LEU A 657 -0.04 -0.73 -26.53
N ASN A 658 0.58 -1.78 -27.06
CA ASN A 658 0.44 -3.14 -26.52
C ASN A 658 1.07 -3.28 -25.12
N MET A 659 2.21 -2.64 -24.87
CA MET A 659 2.83 -2.60 -23.54
C MET A 659 1.98 -1.81 -22.53
N LEU A 660 1.32 -0.72 -22.95
CA LEU A 660 0.35 -0.02 -22.11
C LEU A 660 -0.84 -0.91 -21.74
N ILE A 661 -1.43 -1.63 -22.70
CA ILE A 661 -2.56 -2.55 -22.45
C ILE A 661 -2.15 -3.64 -21.44
N ALA A 662 -0.96 -4.24 -21.59
CA ALA A 662 -0.44 -5.22 -20.64
C ALA A 662 -0.26 -4.63 -19.23
N MET A 663 0.30 -3.42 -19.13
CA MET A 663 0.50 -2.74 -17.85
C MET A 663 -0.81 -2.29 -17.19
N MET A 664 -1.79 -1.82 -17.96
CA MET A 664 -3.13 -1.46 -17.48
C MET A 664 -3.87 -2.69 -16.94
N ASN A 665 -3.77 -3.85 -17.61
CA ASN A 665 -4.37 -5.09 -17.13
C ASN A 665 -3.77 -5.54 -15.78
N ASN A 666 -2.44 -5.52 -15.62
CA ASN A 666 -1.80 -5.86 -14.35
C ASN A 666 -2.17 -4.85 -13.23
N SER A 667 -2.10 -3.55 -13.54
CA SER A 667 -2.49 -2.49 -12.61
C SER A 667 -3.97 -2.59 -12.19
N TYR A 668 -4.87 -2.95 -13.12
CA TYR A 668 -6.28 -3.17 -12.82
C TYR A 668 -6.48 -4.28 -11.79
N GLN A 669 -5.85 -5.45 -11.96
CA GLN A 669 -6.02 -6.57 -11.01
C GLN A 669 -5.57 -6.19 -9.60
N ILE A 670 -4.39 -5.55 -9.49
CA ILE A 670 -3.85 -5.09 -8.21
C ILE A 670 -4.78 -4.07 -7.54
N ILE A 671 -5.23 -3.04 -8.28
CA ILE A 671 -6.10 -1.98 -7.75
C ILE A 671 -7.50 -2.51 -7.43
N PHE A 672 -8.07 -3.36 -8.29
CA PHE A 672 -9.44 -3.88 -8.13
C PHE A 672 -9.56 -4.77 -6.90
N SER A 673 -8.52 -5.54 -6.55
CA SER A 673 -8.50 -6.39 -5.34
C SER A 673 -8.79 -5.62 -4.04
N GLN A 674 -8.50 -4.31 -3.99
CA GLN A 674 -8.71 -3.44 -2.82
C GLN A 674 -9.86 -2.42 -3.03
N ALA A 675 -10.47 -2.38 -4.22
CA ALA A 675 -11.31 -1.25 -4.65
C ALA A 675 -12.54 -0.99 -3.76
N ASP A 676 -13.16 -2.02 -3.15
CA ASP A 676 -14.29 -1.84 -2.23
C ASP A 676 -13.86 -1.15 -0.92
N ALA A 677 -12.74 -1.55 -0.31
CA ALA A 677 -12.21 -0.89 0.89
C ALA A 677 -11.82 0.57 0.60
N GLU A 678 -11.23 0.82 -0.57
CA GLU A 678 -10.80 2.15 -0.98
C GLU A 678 -11.97 3.06 -1.39
N TRP A 679 -13.01 2.48 -2.00
CA TRP A 679 -14.28 3.16 -2.25
C TRP A 679 -15.01 3.49 -0.95
N LYS A 680 -15.11 2.54 0.00
CA LYS A 680 -15.68 2.80 1.34
C LYS A 680 -14.92 3.92 2.05
N PHE A 681 -13.60 3.96 1.96
CA PHE A 681 -12.78 5.06 2.49
C PHE A 681 -13.10 6.40 1.81
N ALA A 682 -13.11 6.46 0.48
CA ALA A 682 -13.42 7.68 -0.28
C ALA A 682 -14.85 8.19 0.00
N ARG A 683 -15.84 7.29 0.00
CA ARG A 683 -17.24 7.56 0.35
C ARG A 683 -17.37 8.08 1.79
N SER A 684 -16.58 7.54 2.73
CA SER A 684 -16.59 8.00 4.13
C SER A 684 -15.99 9.40 4.28
N LYS A 685 -14.93 9.73 3.53
CA LYS A 685 -14.40 11.10 3.45
C LYS A 685 -15.48 12.06 2.93
N LEU A 686 -16.19 11.68 1.86
CA LEU A 686 -17.29 12.46 1.29
C LEU A 686 -18.48 12.62 2.25
N TRP A 687 -18.89 11.57 2.97
CA TRP A 687 -19.98 11.68 3.95
C TRP A 687 -19.62 12.63 5.12
N LEU A 688 -18.36 12.62 5.54
CA LEU A 688 -17.88 13.38 6.70
C LEU A 688 -17.86 14.90 6.47
N SER A 689 -17.71 15.39 5.23
CA SER A 689 -17.85 16.83 4.95
C SER A 689 -19.30 17.32 5.12
N TYR A 690 -20.29 16.51 4.74
CA TYR A 690 -21.71 16.83 4.98
C TYR A 690 -22.16 16.61 6.42
N PHE A 691 -21.40 15.90 7.25
CA PHE A 691 -21.69 15.77 8.69
C PHE A 691 -21.46 17.09 9.45
N GLU A 692 -20.65 18.01 8.92
CA GLU A 692 -20.37 19.28 9.57
C GLU A 692 -21.57 20.25 9.54
N ASP A 693 -21.68 21.12 10.55
CA ASP A 693 -22.72 22.16 10.59
C ASP A 693 -22.41 23.38 9.71
N GLY A 694 -21.24 23.40 9.05
CA GLY A 694 -20.92 24.35 7.98
C GLY A 694 -21.62 23.98 6.67
N GLY A 695 -21.64 24.93 5.71
CA GLY A 695 -22.01 24.64 4.30
C GLY A 695 -23.44 24.10 4.09
N THR A 696 -24.38 24.37 5.00
CA THR A 696 -25.76 23.83 4.91
C THR A 696 -26.61 24.40 3.77
N LEU A 697 -26.17 25.48 3.12
CA LEU A 697 -26.81 26.08 1.95
C LEU A 697 -25.94 25.88 0.70
N PRO A 698 -26.53 25.53 -0.46
CA PRO A 698 -25.82 25.44 -1.73
C PRO A 698 -25.55 26.83 -2.33
N ALA A 699 -24.64 26.91 -3.32
CA ALA A 699 -24.60 28.04 -4.23
C ALA A 699 -25.94 28.12 -5.02
N PRO A 700 -26.52 29.30 -5.26
CA PRO A 700 -25.99 30.64 -4.92
C PRO A 700 -26.25 31.08 -3.47
N PHE A 701 -27.17 30.44 -2.76
CA PHE A 701 -27.64 30.87 -1.42
C PHE A 701 -26.56 30.88 -0.32
N ASN A 702 -25.41 30.24 -0.53
CA ASN A 702 -24.23 30.31 0.34
C ASN A 702 -23.60 31.71 0.47
N ILE A 703 -23.86 32.65 -0.46
CA ILE A 703 -23.33 34.02 -0.41
C ILE A 703 -23.97 34.83 0.73
N LEU A 704 -25.26 34.60 1.02
CA LEU A 704 -26.01 35.41 1.99
C LEU A 704 -25.68 34.99 3.43
N PRO A 705 -25.08 35.87 4.27
CA PRO A 705 -24.74 35.53 5.64
C PRO A 705 -26.02 35.32 6.46
N SER A 706 -26.10 34.18 7.16
CA SER A 706 -27.27 33.88 7.99
C SER A 706 -27.54 34.98 9.02
N ILE A 707 -28.81 35.22 9.35
CA ILE A 707 -29.23 36.21 10.37
C ILE A 707 -28.50 35.95 11.70
N LYS A 708 -28.23 34.68 12.04
CA LYS A 708 -27.47 34.27 13.25
C LYS A 708 -25.98 34.59 13.20
N THR A 709 -25.35 34.63 12.02
CA THR A 709 -23.95 35.05 11.86
C THR A 709 -23.84 36.57 11.89
N LEU A 710 -24.77 37.28 11.27
CA LEU A 710 -24.84 38.75 11.34
C LEU A 710 -25.03 39.22 12.79
N TRP A 711 -25.96 38.61 13.53
CA TRP A 711 -26.21 38.93 14.95
C TRP A 711 -25.01 38.60 15.84
N ARG A 712 -24.27 37.51 15.56
CA ARG A 712 -23.03 37.18 16.27
C ARG A 712 -21.88 38.14 15.95
N LEU A 713 -21.77 38.63 14.71
CA LEU A 713 -20.80 39.65 14.33
C LEU A 713 -21.07 40.98 15.06
N ILE A 714 -22.34 41.39 15.12
CA ILE A 714 -22.78 42.56 15.90
C ILE A 714 -22.49 42.38 17.40
N LEU A 715 -22.69 41.17 17.95
CA LEU A 715 -22.36 40.87 19.34
C LEU A 715 -20.85 40.85 19.60
N TRP A 716 -20.06 40.34 18.65
CA TRP A 716 -18.60 40.33 18.72
C TRP A 716 -18.02 41.75 18.71
N LEU A 717 -18.51 42.62 17.82
CA LEU A 717 -18.20 44.06 17.81
C LEU A 717 -18.57 44.73 19.15
N LYS A 718 -19.73 44.40 19.73
CA LYS A 718 -20.10 44.89 21.08
C LYS A 718 -19.19 44.37 22.19
N THR A 719 -18.67 43.14 22.10
CA THR A 719 -17.68 42.62 23.08
C THR A 719 -16.28 43.20 22.90
N LEU A 720 -15.93 43.68 21.69
CA LEU A 720 -14.68 44.41 21.45
C LEU A 720 -14.67 45.76 22.18
N MET A 721 -15.83 46.42 22.25
CA MET A 721 -16.01 47.75 22.85
C MET A 721 -16.15 47.76 24.40
N LEU A 722 -16.31 46.62 25.07
CA LEU A 722 -16.65 46.56 26.51
C LEU A 722 -15.88 45.46 27.28
N PRO A 723 -14.70 45.77 27.85
CA PRO A 723 -13.89 44.79 28.59
C PRO A 723 -14.43 44.45 30.00
N CYS A 724 -14.62 43.15 30.24
CA CYS A 724 -14.60 42.45 31.55
C CYS A 724 -15.43 42.98 32.74
N SER A 725 -16.55 42.31 33.05
CA SER A 725 -17.11 42.24 34.41
C SER A 725 -16.58 41.03 35.19
N LYS A 726 -16.32 41.18 36.51
CA LYS A 726 -15.82 40.09 37.39
C LYS A 726 -16.70 38.82 37.36
N LYS A 727 -18.03 38.97 37.24
CA LYS A 727 -18.99 37.84 37.12
C LYS A 727 -18.71 36.94 35.91
N VAL A 728 -18.15 37.48 34.83
CA VAL A 728 -17.80 36.71 33.61
C VAL A 728 -16.62 35.77 33.86
N LYS A 729 -15.60 36.20 34.63
CA LYS A 729 -14.45 35.32 34.97
C LYS A 729 -14.90 34.13 35.84
N GLN A 730 -15.77 34.36 36.82
CA GLN A 730 -16.29 33.29 37.69
C GLN A 730 -17.14 32.27 36.91
N ASN A 731 -18.04 32.75 36.04
CA ASN A 731 -18.81 31.88 35.15
C ASN A 731 -17.92 31.10 34.16
N ARG A 732 -16.82 31.69 33.67
CA ARG A 732 -15.83 30.99 32.83
C ARG A 732 -15.14 29.86 33.60
N TRP A 733 -14.73 30.09 34.85
CA TRP A 733 -14.13 29.04 35.69
C TRP A 733 -15.10 27.89 35.98
N LEU A 734 -16.36 28.16 36.35
CA LEU A 734 -17.37 27.11 36.54
C LEU A 734 -17.66 26.31 35.26
N LYS A 735 -17.62 26.95 34.08
CA LYS A 735 -17.70 26.24 32.79
C LYS A 735 -16.48 25.33 32.60
N THR A 736 -15.26 25.86 32.76
CA THR A 736 -14.02 25.08 32.65
C THR A 736 -13.98 23.89 33.62
N ALA A 737 -14.39 24.06 34.88
CA ALA A 737 -14.43 22.97 35.86
C ALA A 737 -15.43 21.85 35.48
N LYS A 738 -16.65 22.21 35.02
CA LYS A 738 -17.62 21.24 34.50
C LYS A 738 -17.09 20.50 33.27
N ILE A 739 -16.38 21.22 32.40
CA ILE A 739 -15.78 20.69 31.18
C ILE A 739 -14.64 19.71 31.50
N LEU A 740 -13.76 20.04 32.44
CA LEU A 740 -12.69 19.14 32.89
C LEU A 740 -13.25 17.83 33.49
N LYS A 741 -14.27 17.91 34.34
CA LYS A 741 -14.95 16.71 34.88
C LYS A 741 -15.68 15.90 33.80
N LYS A 742 -16.23 16.55 32.76
CA LYS A 742 -16.79 15.87 31.58
C LYS A 742 -15.69 15.13 30.81
N LYS A 743 -14.50 15.73 30.64
CA LYS A 743 -13.35 15.07 30.01
C LYS A 743 -12.93 13.84 30.82
N GLU A 744 -12.68 14.00 32.12
CA GLU A 744 -12.28 12.92 33.03
C GLU A 744 -13.24 11.71 32.95
N ASN A 745 -14.55 11.95 33.03
CA ASN A 745 -15.58 10.90 32.86
C ASN A 745 -15.60 10.24 31.46
N CYS A 746 -15.12 10.93 30.41
CA CYS A 746 -14.98 10.37 29.08
C CYS A 746 -13.69 9.54 28.95
N GLU A 747 -12.58 9.98 29.53
CA GLU A 747 -11.30 9.24 29.55
C GLU A 747 -11.46 7.91 30.30
N THR A 748 -12.05 7.93 31.51
CA THR A 748 -12.25 6.70 32.31
C THR A 748 -13.13 5.69 31.58
N ARG A 749 -14.23 6.14 30.95
CA ARG A 749 -15.11 5.28 30.16
C ARG A 749 -14.43 4.75 28.89
N TYR A 750 -13.58 5.54 28.24
CA TYR A 750 -12.79 5.08 27.11
C TYR A 750 -11.78 4.00 27.53
N GLN A 751 -11.06 4.20 28.64
CA GLN A 751 -10.11 3.24 29.20
C GLN A 751 -10.78 1.93 29.64
N GLU A 752 -11.99 1.98 30.19
CA GLU A 752 -12.80 0.79 30.50
C GLU A 752 -13.16 0.00 29.23
N VAL A 753 -13.66 0.68 28.19
CA VAL A 753 -13.97 0.06 26.90
C VAL A 753 -12.69 -0.52 26.28
N MET A 754 -11.58 0.22 26.28
CA MET A 754 -10.32 -0.21 25.69
C MET A 754 -9.74 -1.45 26.39
N ARG A 755 -9.73 -1.49 27.73
CA ARG A 755 -9.31 -2.67 28.51
C ARG A 755 -10.15 -3.91 28.16
N ASN A 756 -11.46 -3.73 27.99
CA ASN A 756 -12.36 -4.82 27.60
C ASN A 756 -12.10 -5.31 26.17
N LEU A 757 -11.73 -4.42 25.24
CA LEU A 757 -11.38 -4.78 23.86
C LEU A 757 -10.02 -5.48 23.77
N ILE A 758 -8.99 -4.95 24.45
CA ILE A 758 -7.67 -5.58 24.54
C ILE A 758 -7.79 -7.01 25.10
N LYS A 759 -8.55 -7.20 26.19
CA LYS A 759 -8.80 -8.53 26.77
C LYS A 759 -9.48 -9.48 25.77
N ARG A 760 -10.49 -9.02 25.03
CA ARG A 760 -11.15 -9.82 23.97
C ARG A 760 -10.18 -10.15 22.83
N TYR A 761 -9.38 -9.18 22.39
CA TYR A 761 -8.39 -9.34 21.31
C TYR A 761 -7.36 -10.41 21.65
N ILE A 762 -6.73 -10.33 22.83
CA ILE A 762 -5.75 -11.32 23.30
C ILE A 762 -6.41 -12.70 23.39
N MET A 763 -7.58 -12.82 24.05
CA MET A 763 -8.31 -14.10 24.14
C MET A 763 -8.69 -14.69 22.78
N ASN A 764 -9.00 -13.85 21.78
CA ASN A 764 -9.30 -14.31 20.43
C ASN A 764 -8.02 -14.75 19.68
N LYS A 765 -6.93 -14.01 19.84
CA LYS A 765 -5.63 -14.31 19.21
C LYS A 765 -4.99 -15.59 19.76
N SER A 766 -5.05 -15.81 21.07
CA SER A 766 -4.60 -17.06 21.69
C SER A 766 -5.38 -18.28 21.19
N ARG A 767 -6.66 -18.11 20.79
CA ARG A 767 -7.44 -19.19 20.15
C ARG A 767 -6.97 -19.47 18.72
N VAL A 768 -6.73 -18.42 17.93
CA VAL A 768 -6.23 -18.59 16.55
C VAL A 768 -4.89 -19.35 16.53
N LYS A 769 -4.00 -19.15 17.51
CA LYS A 769 -2.78 -19.98 17.66
C LYS A 769 -3.05 -21.48 17.92
N VAL A 770 -4.19 -21.84 18.52
CA VAL A 770 -4.60 -23.24 18.73
C VAL A 770 -5.27 -23.83 17.48
N ASP A 771 -5.78 -22.99 16.58
CA ASP A 771 -6.29 -23.38 15.26
C ASP A 771 -5.16 -23.47 14.19
N GLU A 772 -3.90 -23.20 14.55
CA GLU A 772 -2.73 -23.43 13.67
C GLU A 772 -2.40 -24.93 13.57
N GLY A 773 -1.83 -25.35 12.44
CA GLY A 773 -1.52 -26.76 12.19
C GLY A 773 -0.28 -27.26 12.95
N VAL A 774 -0.36 -28.49 13.46
CA VAL A 774 0.72 -29.18 14.18
C VAL A 774 2.02 -29.19 13.36
N LYS A 775 3.13 -28.79 13.99
CA LYS A 775 4.47 -28.70 13.39
C LYS A 775 5.27 -29.99 13.63
N GLU A 776 6.45 -30.09 13.02
CA GLU A 776 7.40 -31.16 13.35
C GLU A 776 7.99 -30.98 14.76
N ASP A 777 8.01 -29.75 15.28
CA ASP A 777 8.54 -29.38 16.59
C ASP A 777 7.64 -29.92 17.72
N ASP A 778 6.32 -29.66 17.66
CA ASP A 778 5.31 -30.21 18.58
C ASP A 778 5.33 -31.76 18.64
N VAL A 779 5.68 -32.42 17.52
CA VAL A 779 5.84 -33.89 17.45
C VAL A 779 7.17 -34.34 18.05
N ASN A 780 8.21 -33.49 18.01
CA ASN A 780 9.49 -33.74 18.65
C ASN A 780 9.44 -33.51 20.17
N GLU A 781 8.65 -32.55 20.64
CA GLU A 781 8.26 -32.30 22.04
C GLU A 781 7.60 -33.56 22.64
N MET A 782 6.45 -34.02 22.12
CA MET A 782 5.78 -35.24 22.61
C MET A 782 6.71 -36.47 22.56
N LYS A 783 7.58 -36.56 21.55
CA LYS A 783 8.60 -37.62 21.44
C LYS A 783 9.70 -37.51 22.50
N SER A 784 10.05 -36.30 22.93
CA SER A 784 10.97 -36.03 24.03
C SER A 784 10.33 -36.46 25.36
N GLU A 785 9.11 -36.01 25.65
CA GLU A 785 8.36 -36.38 26.86
C GLU A 785 8.24 -37.91 27.02
N ILE A 786 7.75 -38.61 25.98
CA ILE A 786 7.60 -40.07 25.96
C ILE A 786 8.95 -40.78 26.16
N SER A 787 10.04 -40.19 25.68
CA SER A 787 11.39 -40.73 25.88
C SER A 787 11.86 -40.51 27.32
N SER A 788 11.70 -39.30 27.86
CA SER A 788 12.12 -38.95 29.22
C SER A 788 11.35 -39.74 30.28
N PHE A 789 10.01 -39.79 30.18
CA PHE A 789 9.15 -40.61 31.03
C PHE A 789 9.53 -42.10 30.98
N ARG A 790 9.93 -42.61 29.81
CA ARG A 790 10.42 -43.98 29.67
C ARG A 790 11.75 -44.21 30.41
N PHE A 791 12.67 -43.24 30.42
CA PHE A 791 13.92 -43.36 31.17
C PHE A 791 13.69 -43.25 32.68
N GLU A 792 12.85 -42.31 33.12
CA GLU A 792 12.42 -42.18 34.52
C GLU A 792 11.75 -43.47 35.03
N LEU A 793 10.80 -44.03 34.28
CA LEU A 793 10.14 -45.29 34.63
C LEU A 793 11.15 -46.45 34.73
N ILE A 794 12.13 -46.53 33.82
CA ILE A 794 13.21 -47.52 33.88
C ILE A 794 14.08 -47.32 35.14
N GLU A 795 14.35 -46.09 35.54
CA GLU A 795 15.09 -45.80 36.77
C GLU A 795 14.30 -46.14 38.03
N ILE A 796 13.02 -45.78 38.12
CA ILE A 796 12.13 -46.13 39.22
C ILE A 796 12.02 -47.66 39.36
N LEU A 797 11.87 -48.39 38.26
CA LEU A 797 11.83 -49.87 38.27
C LEU A 797 13.17 -50.47 38.76
N LYS A 798 14.31 -49.87 38.38
CA LYS A 798 15.66 -50.28 38.80
C LYS A 798 15.91 -50.00 40.28
N TYR A 799 15.49 -48.84 40.78
CA TYR A 799 15.58 -48.45 42.20
C TYR A 799 14.77 -49.41 43.08
N ASN A 800 13.57 -49.81 42.62
CA ASN A 800 12.74 -50.83 43.26
C ASN A 800 13.23 -52.28 43.06
N GLY A 801 14.46 -52.47 42.58
CA GLY A 801 15.12 -53.78 42.50
C GLY A 801 14.59 -54.74 41.42
N MET A 802 13.74 -54.27 40.50
CA MET A 802 13.21 -55.13 39.43
C MET A 802 14.26 -55.40 38.35
N LYS A 803 14.31 -56.65 37.87
CA LYS A 803 15.23 -57.08 36.81
C LYS A 803 14.73 -56.64 35.43
N ILE A 804 15.13 -55.43 35.04
CA ILE A 804 14.94 -54.88 33.70
C ILE A 804 15.86 -55.63 32.70
N PRO A 805 15.45 -55.84 31.44
CA PRO A 805 16.34 -56.39 30.42
C PRO A 805 17.60 -55.53 30.24
N ASP A 806 18.77 -56.16 30.31
CA ASP A 806 20.07 -55.49 30.30
C ASP A 806 20.38 -54.76 28.96
N ARG A 807 21.42 -53.92 28.96
CA ARG A 807 21.75 -52.90 27.94
C ARG A 807 21.92 -53.43 26.50
N ASP A 808 21.93 -54.75 26.28
CA ASP A 808 22.07 -55.36 24.94
C ASP A 808 20.85 -55.19 24.03
N LEU A 809 19.65 -54.95 24.58
CA LEU A 809 18.51 -54.49 23.76
C LEU A 809 18.78 -53.09 23.18
N GLN A 810 19.50 -52.22 23.90
CA GLN A 810 19.99 -50.96 23.33
C GLN A 810 21.09 -51.17 22.28
N LYS A 811 21.90 -52.25 22.34
CA LYS A 811 22.85 -52.57 21.25
C LYS A 811 22.11 -53.02 19.98
N LYS A 812 21.10 -53.90 20.07
CA LYS A 812 20.28 -54.28 18.92
C LYS A 812 19.52 -53.08 18.33
N ALA A 813 18.96 -52.21 19.18
CA ALA A 813 18.31 -50.97 18.75
C ALA A 813 19.30 -49.95 18.14
N LYS A 814 20.49 -49.76 18.72
CA LYS A 814 21.57 -48.95 18.13
C LYS A 814 21.98 -49.51 16.77
N ASN A 815 22.07 -50.82 16.58
CA ASN A 815 22.49 -51.39 15.31
C ASN A 815 21.42 -51.24 14.21
N LEU A 816 20.12 -51.45 14.50
CA LEU A 816 19.05 -51.14 13.54
C LEU A 816 18.94 -49.62 13.29
N GLY A 817 19.01 -48.81 14.35
CA GLY A 817 18.95 -47.36 14.28
C GLY A 817 20.12 -46.74 13.52
N ASN A 818 21.33 -47.29 13.67
CA ASN A 818 22.51 -46.89 12.90
C ASN A 818 22.45 -47.39 11.47
N ALA A 819 21.92 -48.59 11.19
CA ALA A 819 21.67 -49.02 9.81
C ALA A 819 20.65 -48.12 9.09
N MET A 820 19.62 -47.65 9.79
CA MET A 820 18.64 -46.70 9.25
C MET A 820 19.16 -45.26 9.18
N LYS A 821 19.89 -44.74 10.19
CA LYS A 821 20.58 -43.44 10.12
C LYS A 821 21.66 -43.46 9.03
N LEU A 822 22.39 -44.56 8.82
CA LEU A 822 23.36 -44.70 7.73
C LEU A 822 22.68 -44.74 6.36
N LYS A 823 21.57 -45.48 6.18
CA LYS A 823 20.77 -45.42 4.95
C LYS A 823 20.22 -44.01 4.69
N ARG A 824 19.63 -43.34 5.69
CA ARG A 824 19.19 -41.94 5.56
C ARG A 824 20.36 -41.01 5.22
N LYS A 825 21.51 -41.13 5.89
CA LYS A 825 22.69 -40.28 5.63
C LYS A 825 23.30 -40.57 4.25
N GLN A 826 23.26 -41.81 3.75
CA GLN A 826 23.60 -42.14 2.36
C GLN A 826 22.59 -41.59 1.35
N SER A 827 21.28 -41.58 1.66
CA SER A 827 20.27 -40.92 0.82
C SER A 827 20.45 -39.40 0.79
N TYR A 828 20.73 -38.76 1.92
CA TYR A 828 21.01 -37.32 1.98
C TYR A 828 22.33 -36.96 1.30
N MET A 829 23.42 -37.74 1.49
CA MET A 829 24.67 -37.59 0.73
C MET A 829 24.40 -37.65 -0.79
N LYS A 830 23.70 -38.70 -1.27
CA LYS A 830 23.32 -38.81 -2.70
C LYS A 830 22.43 -37.67 -3.20
N GLN A 831 21.67 -37.03 -2.32
CA GLN A 831 20.84 -35.86 -2.64
C GLN A 831 21.65 -34.56 -2.65
N TRP A 832 22.76 -34.50 -1.90
CA TRP A 832 23.76 -33.43 -1.96
C TRP A 832 24.67 -33.59 -3.18
N ASP A 833 25.12 -34.80 -3.51
CA ASP A 833 25.87 -35.12 -4.74
C ASP A 833 25.12 -34.70 -6.02
N GLN A 834 23.77 -34.66 -5.97
CA GLN A 834 22.91 -34.19 -7.07
C GLN A 834 22.64 -32.67 -7.06
N LYS A 835 23.11 -31.91 -6.06
CA LYS A 835 22.82 -30.47 -5.91
C LYS A 835 24.00 -29.59 -5.50
N GLY A 836 25.17 -30.15 -5.19
CA GLY A 836 26.40 -29.38 -5.02
C GLY A 836 26.85 -28.76 -6.34
N LEU A 837 27.09 -27.45 -6.36
CA LEU A 837 27.80 -26.80 -7.47
C LEU A 837 29.28 -27.21 -7.41
N ASN A 838 29.83 -27.68 -8.53
CA ASN A 838 31.28 -27.79 -8.68
C ASN A 838 31.91 -26.39 -8.59
N ILE A 839 32.70 -26.16 -7.54
CA ILE A 839 33.72 -25.12 -7.50
C ILE A 839 35.07 -25.81 -7.25
N ASP A 840 35.62 -26.36 -8.32
CA ASP A 840 37.07 -26.39 -8.53
C ASP A 840 37.35 -26.52 -10.03
N GLY A 841 38.35 -25.79 -10.53
CA GLY A 841 38.56 -25.58 -11.96
C GLY A 841 39.97 -25.94 -12.42
N SER A 842 40.08 -26.91 -13.32
CA SER A 842 41.26 -27.08 -14.19
C SER A 842 40.92 -27.94 -15.42
N ARG A 843 41.14 -27.35 -16.61
CA ARG A 843 41.70 -27.96 -17.86
C ARG A 843 41.24 -29.40 -18.18
N ASP A 844 40.46 -29.67 -19.22
CA ASP A 844 40.78 -29.41 -20.64
C ASP A 844 39.56 -29.57 -21.59
N ALA A 845 39.77 -29.38 -22.90
CA ALA A 845 38.79 -29.51 -24.00
C ALA A 845 39.53 -29.99 -25.29
N PRO A 846 38.86 -30.35 -26.42
CA PRO A 846 37.42 -30.28 -26.73
C PRO A 846 36.79 -31.57 -27.33
N GLY A 847 35.47 -31.61 -27.45
CA GLY A 847 34.70 -32.62 -28.21
C GLY A 847 33.21 -32.25 -28.34
N SER A 848 32.56 -32.59 -29.46
CA SER A 848 31.21 -32.09 -29.85
C SER A 848 30.42 -33.14 -30.67
N PRO A 849 29.14 -32.91 -31.04
CA PRO A 849 27.97 -32.44 -30.26
C PRO A 849 26.69 -33.29 -30.54
N SER A 850 25.49 -32.73 -30.24
CA SER A 850 24.13 -33.17 -30.68
C SER A 850 23.46 -34.32 -29.88
N SER A 851 22.13 -34.46 -29.74
CA SER A 851 20.96 -33.68 -30.22
C SER A 851 19.69 -33.89 -29.35
N MET A 852 18.64 -33.08 -29.60
CA MET A 852 17.16 -33.32 -29.64
C MET A 852 16.57 -34.66 -29.08
N THR A 853 15.35 -34.78 -28.53
CA THR A 853 14.17 -33.88 -28.33
C THR A 853 13.12 -34.50 -27.36
N THR A 854 12.23 -33.66 -26.80
CA THR A 854 10.82 -33.88 -26.36
C THR A 854 10.26 -35.27 -26.03
N ILE A 855 9.48 -35.38 -24.93
CA ILE A 855 8.01 -35.67 -24.92
C ILE A 855 7.48 -35.74 -23.47
N ASP A 856 6.25 -35.27 -23.23
CA ASP A 856 5.48 -35.53 -21.99
C ASP A 856 4.80 -36.90 -22.05
N GLU A 857 4.73 -37.64 -20.93
CA GLU A 857 3.45 -38.03 -20.29
C GLU A 857 3.64 -38.83 -19.00
N ARG A 858 2.52 -39.25 -18.38
CA ARG A 858 2.43 -39.95 -17.10
C ARG A 858 2.61 -41.46 -17.26
N GLU A 859 3.14 -42.12 -16.23
CA GLU A 859 2.81 -43.52 -15.94
C GLU A 859 2.35 -43.71 -14.49
N GLN A 860 1.23 -44.41 -14.34
CA GLN A 860 1.07 -45.39 -13.27
C GLN A 860 1.63 -46.71 -13.79
N VAL A 861 2.21 -47.57 -12.94
CA VAL A 861 1.95 -49.03 -12.98
C VAL A 861 2.48 -49.73 -11.72
N ASN A 862 1.87 -50.87 -11.40
CA ASN A 862 2.21 -51.72 -10.27
C ASN A 862 3.57 -52.42 -10.43
N SER A 863 4.15 -52.93 -9.34
CA SER A 863 5.07 -54.06 -9.43
C SER A 863 4.77 -55.17 -8.40
N PHE A 864 4.51 -56.35 -8.96
CA PHE A 864 4.83 -57.70 -8.47
C PHE A 864 4.68 -58.08 -6.98
N GLY A 865 3.92 -59.15 -6.77
CA GLY A 865 4.10 -60.07 -5.64
C GLY A 865 4.35 -61.50 -6.12
N SER A 866 5.09 -62.28 -5.35
CA SER A 866 5.17 -63.75 -5.44
C SER A 866 5.41 -64.33 -4.05
N GLY A 867 4.76 -65.45 -3.73
CA GLY A 867 4.70 -65.99 -2.36
C GLY A 867 3.48 -66.89 -2.15
N SER A 868 3.51 -68.08 -2.74
CA SER A 868 2.37 -69.00 -2.83
C SER A 868 2.27 -69.99 -1.67
N SER A 869 1.05 -70.26 -1.18
CA SER A 869 0.61 -71.59 -0.71
C SER A 869 -0.92 -71.66 -0.50
N ALA A 870 -1.51 -72.77 -0.98
CA ALA A 870 -2.56 -73.63 -0.39
C ALA A 870 -3.68 -73.05 0.52
N THR A 871 -4.96 -73.50 0.47
CA THR A 871 -5.70 -74.45 -0.42
C THR A 871 -7.22 -74.35 -0.11
N LEU A 872 -8.04 -75.08 -0.91
CA LEU A 872 -9.40 -75.57 -0.61
C LEU A 872 -10.60 -74.64 -0.86
N ASN A 873 -11.74 -75.30 -1.13
CA ASN A 873 -13.01 -74.74 -1.59
C ASN A 873 -14.05 -74.77 -0.46
N SER A 874 -15.13 -73.98 -0.55
CA SER A 874 -16.49 -74.52 -0.76
C SER A 874 -17.59 -73.45 -0.70
N SER A 875 -18.78 -73.90 -1.06
CA SER A 875 -20.01 -73.21 -1.41
C SER A 875 -20.86 -72.66 -0.25
N GLU A 876 -21.75 -71.75 -0.64
CA GLU A 876 -23.16 -71.65 -0.18
C GLU A 876 -23.55 -70.98 1.15
N SER A 877 -24.85 -70.67 1.16
CA SER A 877 -25.65 -69.84 2.06
C SER A 877 -25.81 -70.35 3.50
N LEU A 878 -26.19 -69.46 4.42
CA LEU A 878 -27.42 -69.65 5.22
C LEU A 878 -27.95 -68.33 5.84
N THR A 879 -29.08 -68.45 6.55
CA THR A 879 -30.03 -67.37 6.91
C THR A 879 -30.06 -67.03 8.41
N GLU A 880 -30.72 -65.90 8.74
CA GLU A 880 -31.44 -65.63 10.00
C GLU A 880 -30.64 -65.52 11.33
N LEU A 881 -31.20 -65.11 12.48
CA LEU A 881 -32.17 -64.03 12.81
C LEU A 881 -32.29 -63.94 14.34
N VAL A 882 -31.89 -62.83 14.97
CA VAL A 882 -32.29 -62.51 16.37
C VAL A 882 -32.62 -61.01 16.51
N ARG A 883 -33.91 -60.74 16.72
CA ARG A 883 -34.50 -59.49 17.26
C ARG A 883 -34.36 -59.50 18.81
N LEU A 884 -34.70 -58.49 19.64
CA LEU A 884 -35.62 -57.35 19.52
C LEU A 884 -35.39 -56.35 20.70
N THR A 885 -36.02 -55.18 20.57
CA THR A 885 -36.52 -54.17 21.55
C THR A 885 -35.70 -52.89 21.66
N SER A 886 -36.28 -51.68 21.68
CA SER A 886 -37.64 -51.17 21.36
C SER A 886 -37.50 -49.65 21.09
N GLY A 887 -38.42 -48.88 20.49
CA GLY A 887 -39.77 -49.13 19.96
C GLY A 887 -40.58 -47.82 20.01
N GLN A 888 -41.53 -47.62 19.08
CA GLN A 888 -42.45 -46.47 18.95
C GLN A 888 -41.87 -45.12 18.44
N ASP A 889 -42.62 -44.27 17.72
CA ASP A 889 -43.69 -44.52 16.72
C ASP A 889 -43.89 -43.27 15.81
N GLN A 890 -43.72 -43.46 14.48
CA GLN A 890 -44.76 -43.40 13.42
C GLN A 890 -45.75 -42.17 13.30
N PRO A 891 -46.35 -41.88 12.12
CA PRO A 891 -46.20 -40.57 11.42
C PRO A 891 -47.45 -40.07 10.61
N THR A 892 -47.24 -39.38 9.47
CA THR A 892 -48.15 -39.17 8.30
C THR A 892 -48.96 -37.82 8.20
N PRO A 893 -49.65 -37.46 7.07
CA PRO A 893 -49.23 -36.31 6.22
C PRO A 893 -50.40 -35.50 5.54
N LEU A 894 -50.15 -34.91 4.35
CA LEU A 894 -51.12 -34.41 3.33
C LEU A 894 -51.78 -33.02 3.63
N LEU A 895 -52.44 -32.28 2.70
CA LEU A 895 -52.94 -32.58 1.34
C LEU A 895 -53.16 -31.28 0.48
N HIS A 896 -52.56 -31.16 -0.73
CA HIS A 896 -52.91 -30.21 -1.83
C HIS A 896 -52.88 -28.66 -1.53
N ARG A 897 -52.97 -27.67 -2.44
CA ARG A 897 -52.93 -27.47 -3.93
C ARG A 897 -52.41 -26.02 -4.19
N SER A 898 -52.26 -25.40 -5.39
CA SER A 898 -52.49 -25.76 -6.80
C SER A 898 -51.68 -24.88 -7.79
N GLN A 899 -51.05 -25.55 -8.76
CA GLN A 899 -51.08 -25.29 -10.21
C GLN A 899 -51.61 -23.94 -10.76
N SER A 900 -50.80 -23.31 -11.63
CA SER A 900 -51.25 -22.73 -12.90
C SER A 900 -50.09 -22.72 -13.91
N ALA A 901 -50.29 -23.27 -15.11
CA ALA A 901 -49.34 -23.23 -16.22
C ALA A 901 -50.11 -23.12 -17.55
N THR A 902 -49.57 -22.37 -18.52
CA THR A 902 -50.17 -22.21 -19.85
C THR A 902 -49.09 -22.08 -20.93
N SER A 903 -49.17 -22.91 -21.96
CA SER A 903 -48.27 -22.90 -23.12
C SER A 903 -49.02 -23.31 -24.40
N PHE A 904 -49.19 -22.37 -25.32
CA PHE A 904 -49.61 -22.54 -26.73
C PHE A 904 -49.32 -21.20 -27.45
N GLY A 905 -48.95 -21.14 -28.73
CA GLY A 905 -48.66 -22.19 -29.70
C GLY A 905 -47.94 -21.61 -30.94
N SER A 906 -47.56 -22.46 -31.90
CA SER A 906 -46.82 -22.09 -33.14
C SER A 906 -47.76 -21.66 -34.29
N VAL A 907 -47.23 -21.00 -35.34
CA VAL A 907 -47.40 -21.35 -36.79
C VAL A 907 -46.82 -20.27 -37.77
N GLU A 908 -45.92 -20.74 -38.65
CA GLU A 908 -45.60 -20.39 -40.06
C GLU A 908 -45.23 -18.99 -40.66
N HIS A 909 -44.21 -19.07 -41.55
CA HIS A 909 -43.94 -18.33 -42.81
C HIS A 909 -43.80 -16.78 -42.83
N ARG A 910 -42.86 -16.17 -43.60
CA ARG A 910 -42.45 -16.46 -45.01
C ARG A 910 -41.04 -15.93 -45.37
N ASN A 911 -40.44 -16.41 -46.46
CA ASN A 911 -39.05 -16.11 -46.91
C ASN A 911 -38.87 -14.84 -47.78
N ARG A 912 -37.69 -14.19 -47.67
CA ARG A 912 -36.90 -13.40 -48.67
C ARG A 912 -35.64 -12.85 -47.94
N GLY A 913 -34.39 -12.87 -48.45
CA GLY A 913 -33.78 -13.44 -49.65
C GLY A 913 -32.22 -13.41 -49.57
N LEU A 914 -31.53 -14.13 -50.46
CA LEU A 914 -30.05 -14.23 -50.60
C LEU A 914 -29.46 -13.04 -51.42
N PRO A 915 -28.11 -12.82 -51.60
CA PRO A 915 -26.94 -13.73 -51.41
C PRO A 915 -25.86 -13.19 -50.40
N LYS A 916 -24.79 -13.90 -49.98
CA LYS A 916 -23.89 -14.96 -50.51
C LYS A 916 -22.77 -14.52 -51.50
N THR A 917 -21.57 -14.23 -50.97
CA THR A 917 -20.27 -14.60 -51.57
C THR A 917 -19.13 -14.47 -50.54
N ALA A 918 -18.37 -15.54 -50.33
CA ALA A 918 -17.05 -15.53 -49.66
C ALA A 918 -16.31 -16.86 -49.99
N PRO A 919 -15.13 -16.85 -50.61
CA PRO A 919 -14.36 -18.06 -50.91
C PRO A 919 -13.27 -18.32 -49.86
N SER A 920 -13.27 -19.54 -49.29
CA SER A 920 -12.16 -20.09 -48.50
C SER A 920 -11.09 -20.70 -49.41
N PHE A 921 -9.81 -20.52 -49.09
CA PHE A 921 -8.71 -21.26 -49.72
C PHE A 921 -8.12 -22.33 -48.78
N PRO A 922 -7.87 -23.57 -49.25
CA PRO A 922 -7.22 -24.63 -48.47
C PRO A 922 -5.69 -24.61 -48.61
N ALA A 923 -5.00 -25.29 -47.70
CA ALA A 923 -3.57 -25.62 -47.82
C ALA A 923 -3.39 -27.09 -48.25
N GLY A 924 -2.35 -27.39 -49.05
CA GLY A 924 -2.10 -28.78 -49.50
C GLY A 924 -0.97 -28.94 -50.53
N ASN A 925 0.25 -29.14 -50.03
CA ASN A 925 1.49 -29.64 -50.65
C ASN A 925 1.46 -30.19 -52.10
N ILE A 926 2.50 -29.85 -52.88
CA ILE A 926 3.28 -30.81 -53.70
C ILE A 926 4.74 -30.30 -53.81
N LEU A 927 5.69 -31.21 -54.10
CA LEU A 927 7.13 -31.05 -53.85
C LEU A 927 7.98 -31.41 -55.09
N ARG A 928 9.19 -30.83 -55.21
CA ARG A 928 10.25 -31.07 -56.23
C ARG A 928 9.88 -30.49 -57.62
N HIS A 929 10.78 -29.95 -58.44
CA HIS A 929 12.24 -30.15 -58.58
C HIS A 929 13.00 -28.84 -58.85
N PHE A 930 14.16 -28.64 -58.21
CA PHE A 930 15.47 -28.74 -58.89
C PHE A 930 16.58 -28.99 -57.85
N ILE A 931 17.73 -29.50 -58.29
CA ILE A 931 18.79 -30.09 -57.46
C ILE A 931 20.17 -29.67 -58.01
N GLN A 932 21.21 -29.79 -57.17
CA GLN A 932 22.66 -29.70 -57.50
C GLN A 932 23.21 -28.26 -57.75
N ASP A 933 24.47 -27.93 -57.39
CA ASP A 933 25.51 -28.74 -56.72
C ASP A 933 26.54 -27.87 -55.96
N LYS A 934 27.22 -28.47 -54.95
CA LYS A 934 28.54 -28.09 -54.34
C LYS A 934 28.78 -26.63 -53.83
N ARG A 935 29.54 -26.40 -52.74
CA ARG A 935 30.15 -27.28 -51.72
C ARG A 935 30.35 -26.51 -50.39
N SER A 936 30.52 -27.23 -49.29
CA SER A 936 30.58 -26.76 -47.90
C SER A 936 31.94 -26.23 -47.42
N GLY A 937 31.94 -25.30 -46.46
CA GLY A 937 33.11 -24.91 -45.65
C GLY A 937 32.72 -24.17 -44.35
N LEU A 938 33.11 -24.73 -43.20
CA LEU A 938 32.90 -24.35 -41.78
C LEU A 938 32.90 -22.82 -41.51
N THR A 939 31.92 -22.17 -40.84
CA THR A 939 31.34 -22.26 -39.46
C THR A 939 32.13 -21.60 -38.33
N ALA A 940 31.38 -20.93 -37.43
CA ALA A 940 31.74 -20.36 -36.11
C ALA A 940 32.54 -19.02 -36.08
N MET A 941 32.43 -18.15 -35.06
CA MET A 941 31.31 -17.73 -34.16
C MET A 941 31.82 -16.60 -33.24
N ASN A 942 30.97 -15.62 -32.85
CA ASN A 942 31.17 -14.73 -31.66
C ASN A 942 32.42 -13.79 -31.70
N SER A 943 32.60 -12.70 -30.92
CA SER A 943 31.79 -11.93 -29.94
C SER A 943 32.53 -10.62 -29.56
N CYS A 944 31.91 -9.77 -28.72
CA CYS A 944 32.55 -8.84 -27.76
C CYS A 944 33.28 -7.56 -28.23
N SER A 945 32.57 -6.43 -28.06
CA SER A 945 32.91 -5.30 -27.17
C SER A 945 34.19 -4.45 -27.33
N ALA A 946 33.91 -3.14 -27.54
CA ALA A 946 34.46 -1.97 -26.81
C ALA A 946 35.85 -1.39 -27.19
N ASN A 947 35.94 -0.06 -26.98
CA ASN A 947 37.12 0.82 -26.95
C ASN A 947 37.85 1.05 -28.30
N GLN A 948 38.49 2.19 -28.58
CA GLN A 948 38.68 3.42 -27.77
C GLN A 948 38.94 4.68 -28.67
N ASP A 949 38.74 5.86 -28.06
CA ASP A 949 39.44 7.16 -28.23
C ASP A 949 39.71 7.83 -29.59
N SER A 950 39.31 9.13 -29.63
CA SER A 950 40.05 10.26 -30.25
C SER A 950 40.02 10.42 -31.80
N ASN A 951 40.17 11.62 -32.39
CA ASN A 951 40.35 12.97 -31.83
C ASN A 951 39.87 14.09 -32.82
N GLU A 952 40.17 15.36 -32.49
CA GLU A 952 40.06 16.60 -33.30
C GLU A 952 38.63 17.22 -33.38
N THR A 953 38.29 18.46 -33.00
CA THR A 953 38.95 19.82 -32.93
C THR A 953 39.06 20.54 -34.28
N ALA A 954 38.79 21.85 -34.45
CA ALA A 954 38.10 22.91 -33.67
C ALA A 954 37.82 24.09 -34.67
N ASP A 955 37.29 25.29 -34.37
CA ASP A 955 36.83 26.00 -33.15
C ASP A 955 35.78 27.07 -33.57
N THR A 956 35.27 27.92 -32.65
CA THR A 956 35.33 29.42 -32.71
C THR A 956 34.36 30.16 -31.75
N VAL A 957 34.95 31.02 -30.87
CA VAL A 957 34.49 32.38 -30.47
C VAL A 957 33.12 32.50 -29.74
N GLU A 958 33.08 32.72 -28.40
CA GLU A 958 33.07 34.02 -27.68
C GLU A 958 31.86 34.94 -27.98
N SER A 959 31.21 35.65 -27.03
CA SER A 959 31.24 35.72 -25.54
C SER A 959 29.89 36.38 -25.08
N SER A 960 29.51 36.69 -23.83
CA SER A 960 30.09 36.80 -22.47
C SER A 960 28.91 36.71 -21.44
N SER A 961 28.86 37.16 -20.16
CA SER A 961 29.79 37.87 -19.25
C SER A 961 29.42 37.69 -17.75
N LYS A 962 30.46 37.55 -16.91
CA LYS A 962 30.70 38.12 -15.55
C LYS A 962 29.53 38.74 -14.73
N ASN A 963 29.30 38.22 -13.50
CA ASN A 963 29.89 38.77 -12.25
C ASN A 963 29.49 37.99 -10.98
N CYS A 964 30.14 38.29 -9.85
CA CYS A 964 30.00 37.63 -8.54
C CYS A 964 28.75 38.06 -7.75
N ILE A 965 28.18 37.14 -6.95
CA ILE A 965 28.46 37.01 -5.50
C ILE A 965 28.33 35.51 -5.13
#